data_AF-A0A3M2DZ92-F1
#
_entry.id   AF-A0A3M2DZ92-F1
#
_cell.length_a   1.000
_cell.length_b   1.000
_cell.length_c   1.000
_cell.angle_alpha   90.00
_cell.angle_beta   90.00
_cell.angle_gamma   90.00
#
_symmetry.space_group_name_H-M   'P 1'
#
loop_
_entity.id
_entity.type
_entity.pdbx_description
1 polymer ?
#
loop_
_entity_poly.entity_id
_entity_poly.type
_entity_poly.pdbx_seq_one_letter_code
_entity_poly.pdbx_strand_id
1 'polypeptide(L)'
;MDTGTFGETVATLVCKRIAYLEDLAAYEAGRTDRVDVAGDRYRDECRLGLPFPVDAPDRLHALHAVRDDLVAAIDATFPESFLPDLQTLLTSDAFLALYDDGTVDAGVDALIGTLDLLAADGGFTAALERFNHRLGYLPAPPALGAARALVRYPGLHDLLLHVTTAITPGGSASDAFDATLAAASAVLRNAEPAAVPSDPDRTGALAVDLLLTESPLLGVGRPLPLVRRDRRGLALVAPEGGELPEPFVDMDADGLADADALGRFVDADGQPIAAPTPFALPDGAGVPWPHRDALGRALTADDAAPLYQFVDLDRTLLAALARDSLQLLDPDRGTALDLVRGMAPLIGPRTATSRTYAGGDRIDYTGFDSSESPLLDVLYGYATLLTDPNVYDVLELARQLFRDHEAETARLVEALIRTARLADGYPDAELEPGSPLYDDLMPVIAQIVQTPGLTEDLLRALEAPEVAELGLRFAEQMTYKDRFDLDSETQQVVGSFATPVDRDAPDSGFNRSLFQRILHLIHDANGARLCNKQGAVIRDPILGIPIATYDECELLRIDDLAVFYVQSIAYAKDAAGNVIYDNIDGVPTPRPKARFPFTFNNALISAIVNDDLLESESGIEGFRFHPTPQALNRALFLDPMPAFLADAMDPARCNEGDRFIDAHAGSLLVWELNDFYDQVRPIAQAFADHDAEHLFVELLSVLHEHYPSRASTDHQQADPNGKGYAFASDIVSYEPLLIDLLERRDLLDALVYGAPVVNGMTVNGRPSVDVLADAARFLVVPRAGLTDRYGQTATETEDGRPVAELSPWYLLADAHKRKRAALAEAGSAAAAWREAISELVDVLLRGDAVVGVGWRFRNPRLRGVTVALIDYVEARLRAHDAAGDRDDWLLRDLPQRVDDLVTGPLLAAGADLIAALDADPAARRDLEAALAYLVDEVGDEDVFWTSVAAAADILQLALDDRDIVPIARALGEVLRPERHLITPQLVFARDARAGDETRALAGMLENLFVEHRPGHTAVGDILDAITEVNRARPWEDLGEPYRADDYRAALSAVAEFLGEERRGLHKFIEIIRSRRR
;
A
#
# COMPACT_ATOMS: atom_id res chain seq x y z
N MET A 1 36.66 0.52 55.43
CA MET A 1 36.08 1.13 54.22
C MET A 1 36.71 0.38 53.07
N ASP A 2 35.91 -0.35 52.30
CA ASP A 2 36.39 -0.84 51.00
C ASP A 2 36.68 0.37 50.13
N THR A 3 37.86 0.40 49.52
CA THR A 3 38.37 1.51 48.69
C THR A 3 38.22 1.19 47.21
N GLY A 4 37.37 0.22 46.88
CA GLY A 4 37.13 -0.28 45.53
C GLY A 4 35.97 0.41 44.82
N THR A 5 35.75 0.05 43.55
CA THR A 5 34.61 0.53 42.76
C THR A 5 33.27 -0.02 43.29
N PHE A 6 32.15 0.47 42.73
CA PHE A 6 30.84 -0.07 43.09
C PHE A 6 30.71 -1.53 42.65
N GLY A 7 31.16 -1.86 41.44
CA GLY A 7 31.27 -3.22 40.91
C GLY A 7 32.09 -4.15 41.79
N GLU A 8 33.27 -3.72 42.25
CA GLU A 8 34.09 -4.51 43.19
C GLU A 8 33.36 -4.79 44.51
N THR A 9 32.60 -3.81 44.99
CA THR A 9 31.78 -3.96 46.20
C THR A 9 30.66 -4.97 45.98
N VAL A 10 29.92 -4.87 44.88
CA VAL A 10 28.83 -5.79 44.53
C VAL A 10 29.38 -7.21 44.34
N ALA A 11 30.44 -7.40 43.56
CA ALA A 11 31.06 -8.70 43.33
C ALA A 11 31.56 -9.34 44.66
N THR A 12 32.14 -8.53 45.56
CA THR A 12 32.54 -8.99 46.90
C THR A 12 31.34 -9.47 47.72
N LEU A 13 30.22 -8.74 47.68
CA LEU A 13 29.00 -9.10 48.41
C LEU A 13 28.33 -10.35 47.84
N VAL A 14 28.23 -10.45 46.51
CA VAL A 14 27.71 -11.64 45.80
C VAL A 14 28.57 -12.86 46.14
N CYS A 15 29.90 -12.73 46.10
CA CYS A 15 30.83 -13.79 46.45
C CYS A 15 30.62 -14.30 47.88
N LYS A 16 30.60 -13.39 48.87
CA LYS A 16 30.37 -13.75 50.27
C LYS A 16 29.00 -14.42 50.46
N ARG A 17 28.01 -13.97 49.70
CA ARG A 17 26.66 -14.53 49.73
C ARG A 17 26.62 -15.95 49.20
N ILE A 18 27.22 -16.20 48.03
CA ILE A 18 27.34 -17.56 47.46
C ILE A 18 28.09 -18.47 48.42
N ALA A 19 29.24 -18.02 48.95
CA ALA A 19 30.01 -18.77 49.93
C ALA A 19 29.16 -19.21 51.14
N TYR A 20 28.37 -18.28 51.70
CA TYR A 20 27.46 -18.59 52.80
C TYR A 20 26.36 -19.58 52.40
N LEU A 21 25.74 -19.40 51.24
CA LEU A 21 24.66 -20.25 50.76
C LEU A 21 25.14 -21.68 50.46
N GLU A 22 26.33 -21.84 49.91
CA GLU A 22 26.96 -23.14 49.66
C GLU A 22 27.31 -23.86 50.96
N ASP A 23 27.90 -23.14 51.94
CA ASP A 23 28.18 -23.70 53.27
C ASP A 23 26.90 -24.11 54.00
N LEU A 24 25.83 -23.32 53.87
CA LEU A 24 24.52 -23.63 54.42
C LEU A 24 23.90 -24.86 53.74
N ALA A 25 23.90 -24.93 52.41
CA ALA A 25 23.37 -26.07 51.66
C ALA A 25 24.16 -27.34 51.98
N ALA A 26 25.47 -27.23 52.19
CA ALA A 26 26.30 -28.33 52.68
C ALA A 26 25.90 -28.74 54.11
N TYR A 27 25.61 -27.80 55.00
CA TYR A 27 25.17 -28.08 56.37
C TYR A 27 23.81 -28.77 56.41
N GLU A 28 22.83 -28.26 55.66
CA GLU A 28 21.48 -28.82 55.56
C GLU A 28 21.49 -30.21 54.91
N ALA A 29 22.40 -30.46 53.97
CA ALA A 29 22.65 -31.78 53.39
C ALA A 29 23.48 -32.72 54.30
N GLY A 30 23.91 -32.28 55.50
CA GLY A 30 24.74 -33.06 56.42
C GLY A 30 26.17 -33.29 55.93
N ARG A 31 26.65 -32.52 54.95
CA ARG A 31 28.01 -32.56 54.39
C ARG A 31 29.02 -31.75 55.20
N THR A 32 28.56 -30.82 56.03
CA THR A 32 29.37 -30.09 57.03
C THR A 32 28.60 -29.97 58.33
N ASP A 33 29.30 -29.87 59.45
CA ASP A 33 28.76 -29.66 60.80
C ASP A 33 28.72 -28.16 61.20
N ARG A 34 29.16 -27.27 60.30
CA ARG A 34 29.20 -25.81 60.53
C ARG A 34 28.83 -25.02 59.29
N VAL A 35 28.17 -23.88 59.51
CA VAL A 35 27.93 -22.82 58.53
C VAL A 35 28.80 -21.63 58.90
N ASP A 36 29.61 -21.11 57.97
CA ASP A 36 30.41 -19.92 58.21
C ASP A 36 29.54 -18.65 58.12
N VAL A 37 28.89 -18.31 59.22
CA VAL A 37 28.09 -17.08 59.34
C VAL A 37 28.96 -15.82 59.39
N ALA A 38 30.25 -15.94 59.77
CA ALA A 38 31.17 -14.82 59.86
C ALA A 38 31.72 -14.39 58.49
N GLY A 39 31.64 -15.29 57.50
CA GLY A 39 32.18 -15.08 56.15
C GLY A 39 33.70 -14.95 56.17
N ASP A 40 34.36 -15.69 57.07
CA ASP A 40 35.81 -15.68 57.26
C ASP A 40 36.54 -16.64 56.32
N ARG A 41 35.90 -17.76 55.97
CA ARG A 41 36.48 -18.89 55.25
C ARG A 41 37.01 -18.52 53.87
N TYR A 42 36.29 -17.67 53.15
CA TYR A 42 36.65 -17.19 51.82
C TYR A 42 36.74 -15.65 51.73
N ARG A 43 37.01 -15.02 52.88
CA ARG A 43 36.97 -13.55 52.99
C ARG A 43 37.96 -12.87 52.05
N ASP A 44 39.18 -13.37 52.03
CA ASP A 44 40.28 -12.75 51.29
C ASP A 44 40.14 -13.04 49.79
N GLU A 45 39.70 -14.23 49.41
CA GLU A 45 39.33 -14.61 48.05
C GLU A 45 38.23 -13.70 47.49
N CYS A 46 37.12 -13.54 48.22
CA CYS A 46 36.03 -12.67 47.80
C CYS A 46 36.41 -11.19 47.74
N ARG A 47 37.25 -10.71 48.68
CA ARG A 47 37.58 -9.28 48.80
C ARG A 47 38.73 -8.84 47.89
N LEU A 48 39.76 -9.67 47.77
CA LEU A 48 40.97 -9.36 47.03
C LEU A 48 40.97 -10.00 45.63
N GLY A 49 39.94 -10.78 45.27
CA GLY A 49 39.88 -11.49 44.00
C GLY A 49 40.95 -12.57 43.88
N LEU A 50 41.31 -13.22 44.99
CA LEU A 50 42.31 -14.29 44.96
C LEU A 50 41.70 -15.61 44.46
N PRO A 51 42.49 -16.49 43.83
CA PRO A 51 42.03 -17.82 43.44
C PRO A 51 41.53 -18.62 44.64
N PHE A 52 40.40 -19.30 44.48
CA PHE A 52 39.82 -20.15 45.51
C PHE A 52 40.62 -21.46 45.70
N PRO A 53 40.66 -22.01 46.94
CA PRO A 53 41.14 -23.36 47.18
C PRO A 53 40.39 -24.39 46.33
N VAL A 54 41.06 -25.48 45.93
CA VAL A 54 40.49 -26.53 45.05
C VAL A 54 39.25 -27.22 45.65
N ASP A 55 39.08 -27.18 46.97
CA ASP A 55 37.92 -27.73 47.69
C ASP A 55 36.79 -26.72 47.91
N ALA A 56 36.89 -25.52 47.33
CA ALA A 56 35.80 -24.55 47.35
C ALA A 56 34.63 -25.01 46.47
N PRO A 57 33.39 -24.63 46.79
CA PRO A 57 32.22 -24.88 45.94
C PRO A 57 32.42 -24.41 44.49
N ASP A 58 31.93 -25.20 43.53
CA ASP A 58 32.03 -24.93 42.08
C ASP A 58 31.51 -23.54 41.69
N ARG A 59 30.44 -23.05 42.32
CA ARG A 59 29.90 -21.71 42.07
C ARG A 59 30.87 -20.58 42.41
N LEU A 60 31.74 -20.77 43.40
CA LEU A 60 32.78 -19.79 43.74
C LEU A 60 33.90 -19.80 42.69
N HIS A 61 34.24 -20.96 42.15
CA HIS A 61 35.18 -21.06 41.04
C HIS A 61 34.62 -20.43 39.75
N ALA A 62 33.35 -20.69 39.44
CA ALA A 62 32.65 -20.07 38.32
C ALA A 62 32.58 -18.54 38.48
N LEU A 63 32.16 -18.03 39.65
CA LEU A 63 32.15 -16.59 39.92
C LEU A 63 33.54 -15.97 39.77
N HIS A 64 34.59 -16.65 40.25
CA HIS A 64 35.96 -16.16 40.11
C HIS A 64 36.38 -16.03 38.65
N ALA A 65 35.98 -16.98 37.79
CA ALA A 65 36.30 -16.96 36.37
C ALA A 65 35.65 -15.79 35.61
N VAL A 66 34.42 -15.40 35.98
CA VAL A 66 33.68 -14.28 35.35
C VAL A 66 33.78 -12.96 36.13
N ARG A 67 34.57 -12.93 37.22
CA ARG A 67 34.56 -11.82 38.18
C ARG A 67 34.87 -10.48 37.54
N ASP A 68 35.93 -10.42 36.75
CA ASP A 68 36.44 -9.14 36.24
C ASP A 68 35.49 -8.55 35.19
N ASP A 69 34.91 -9.40 34.34
CA ASP A 69 33.87 -9.00 33.38
C ASP A 69 32.59 -8.53 34.10
N LEU A 70 32.16 -9.24 35.16
CA LEU A 70 31.03 -8.84 35.98
C LEU A 70 31.26 -7.50 36.69
N VAL A 71 32.47 -7.27 37.25
CA VAL A 71 32.83 -5.99 37.89
C VAL A 71 32.77 -4.86 36.89
N ALA A 72 33.39 -5.03 35.71
CA ALA A 72 33.39 -4.03 34.65
C ALA A 72 31.96 -3.70 34.16
N ALA A 73 31.12 -4.73 33.97
CA ALA A 73 29.73 -4.56 33.56
C ALA A 73 28.88 -3.83 34.61
N ILE A 74 29.07 -4.13 35.90
CA ILE A 74 28.37 -3.41 36.98
C ILE A 74 28.82 -1.96 37.06
N ASP A 75 30.13 -1.68 36.94
CA ASP A 75 30.65 -0.31 36.95
C ASP A 75 30.21 0.50 35.73
N ALA A 76 30.04 -0.15 34.56
CA ALA A 76 29.47 0.46 33.37
C ALA A 76 27.96 0.76 33.54
N THR A 77 27.23 -0.12 34.23
CA THR A 77 25.80 0.09 34.54
C THR A 77 25.60 1.21 35.58
N PHE A 78 26.48 1.26 36.58
CA PHE A 78 26.40 2.18 37.73
C PHE A 78 27.69 3.00 37.90
N PRO A 79 28.02 3.87 36.93
CA PRO A 79 29.22 4.69 37.02
C PRO A 79 29.13 5.64 38.22
N GLU A 80 30.28 6.05 38.78
CA GLU A 80 30.33 6.90 39.97
C GLU A 80 29.49 8.18 39.84
N SER A 81 29.39 8.73 38.62
CA SER A 81 28.56 9.90 38.31
C SER A 81 27.06 9.65 38.39
N PHE A 82 26.61 8.42 38.19
CA PHE A 82 25.19 8.02 38.20
C PHE A 82 24.68 7.66 39.61
N LEU A 83 25.56 7.20 40.49
CA LEU A 83 25.19 6.76 41.85
C LEU A 83 24.42 7.82 42.67
N PRO A 84 24.72 9.14 42.61
CA PRO A 84 23.93 10.15 43.33
C PRO A 84 22.47 10.25 42.86
N ASP A 85 22.21 10.09 41.56
CA ASP A 85 20.86 10.14 40.99
C ASP A 85 20.07 8.91 41.39
N LEU A 86 20.70 7.72 41.30
CA LEU A 86 20.12 6.47 41.78
C LEU A 86 19.81 6.54 43.29
N GLN A 87 20.75 7.04 44.10
CA GLN A 87 20.55 7.25 45.54
C GLN A 87 19.36 8.18 45.81
N THR A 88 19.22 9.26 45.02
CA THR A 88 18.13 10.23 45.14
C THR A 88 16.78 9.57 44.87
N LEU A 89 16.67 8.79 43.79
CA LEU A 89 15.47 8.00 43.49
C LEU A 89 15.14 7.00 44.61
N LEU A 90 16.09 6.13 44.96
CA LEU A 90 15.88 5.03 45.91
C LEU A 90 15.52 5.50 47.32
N THR A 91 15.87 6.75 47.67
CA THR A 91 15.56 7.36 48.97
C THR A 91 14.41 8.38 48.92
N SER A 92 13.82 8.61 47.75
CA SER A 92 12.67 9.50 47.60
C SER A 92 11.43 8.95 48.31
N ASP A 93 10.60 9.83 48.87
CA ASP A 93 9.35 9.42 49.54
C ASP A 93 8.40 8.68 48.59
N ALA A 94 8.39 9.06 47.31
CA ALA A 94 7.56 8.44 46.27
C ALA A 94 7.98 6.99 45.99
N PHE A 95 9.27 6.74 45.72
CA PHE A 95 9.77 5.39 45.48
C PHE A 95 9.67 4.50 46.72
N LEU A 96 9.96 5.08 47.89
CA LEU A 96 9.82 4.39 49.17
C LEU A 96 8.36 4.01 49.48
N ALA A 97 7.36 4.78 49.03
CA ALA A 97 5.95 4.45 49.23
C ALA A 97 5.54 3.14 48.53
N LEU A 98 6.18 2.79 47.41
CA LEU A 98 5.93 1.55 46.65
C LEU A 98 6.25 0.28 47.45
N TYR A 99 7.20 0.37 48.39
CA TYR A 99 7.50 -0.72 49.33
C TYR A 99 6.44 -0.84 50.43
N ASP A 100 5.74 0.25 50.73
CA ASP A 100 4.79 0.33 51.83
C ASP A 100 3.37 -0.04 51.39
N ASP A 101 3.00 0.25 50.13
CA ASP A 101 1.68 -0.08 49.56
C ASP A 101 1.61 -1.48 48.91
N GLY A 102 2.75 -2.16 48.79
CA GLY A 102 2.86 -3.52 48.26
C GLY A 102 3.10 -3.61 46.75
N THR A 103 3.29 -2.48 46.06
CA THR A 103 3.57 -2.45 44.62
C THR A 103 4.87 -3.20 44.28
N VAL A 104 5.91 -3.03 45.10
CA VAL A 104 7.18 -3.75 44.92
C VAL A 104 7.00 -5.26 45.12
N ASP A 105 6.24 -5.70 46.14
CA ASP A 105 6.00 -7.13 46.38
C ASP A 105 5.25 -7.76 45.20
N ALA A 106 4.19 -7.10 44.70
CA ALA A 106 3.44 -7.59 43.55
C ALA A 106 4.30 -7.69 42.27
N GLY A 107 5.19 -6.71 42.05
CA GLY A 107 6.15 -6.75 40.95
C GLY A 107 7.17 -7.89 41.10
N VAL A 108 7.70 -8.11 42.32
CA VAL A 108 8.64 -9.21 42.58
C VAL A 108 7.96 -10.58 42.42
N ASP A 109 6.77 -10.76 42.99
CA ASP A 109 5.98 -11.99 42.88
C ASP A 109 5.66 -12.32 41.41
N ALA A 110 5.30 -11.31 40.61
CA ALA A 110 5.07 -11.47 39.19
C ALA A 110 6.34 -11.88 38.43
N LEU A 111 7.50 -11.30 38.76
CA LEU A 111 8.78 -11.68 38.14
C LEU A 111 9.17 -13.12 38.49
N ILE A 112 9.01 -13.53 39.75
CA ILE A 112 9.22 -14.92 40.20
C ILE A 112 8.32 -15.85 39.39
N GLY A 113 7.02 -15.54 39.29
CA GLY A 113 6.06 -16.34 38.54
C GLY A 113 6.42 -16.48 37.06
N THR A 114 6.92 -15.43 36.41
CA THR A 114 7.41 -15.50 35.03
C THR A 114 8.66 -16.38 34.90
N LEU A 115 9.65 -16.21 35.78
CA LEU A 115 10.89 -16.99 35.75
C LEU A 115 10.63 -18.48 36.00
N ASP A 116 9.77 -18.82 36.98
CA ASP A 116 9.38 -20.20 37.28
C ASP A 116 8.65 -20.86 36.11
N LEU A 117 7.78 -20.11 35.43
CA LEU A 117 7.03 -20.60 34.27
C LEU A 117 7.97 -20.91 33.11
N LEU A 118 8.88 -19.99 32.78
CA LEU A 118 9.85 -20.18 31.71
C LEU A 118 10.86 -21.30 32.04
N ALA A 119 11.29 -21.41 33.30
CA ALA A 119 12.17 -22.48 33.75
C ALA A 119 11.50 -23.87 33.62
N ALA A 120 10.21 -23.95 33.92
CA ALA A 120 9.43 -25.19 33.84
C ALA A 120 9.12 -25.60 32.39
N ASP A 121 9.23 -24.70 31.41
CA ASP A 121 8.97 -25.00 30.01
C ASP A 121 10.21 -25.63 29.31
N GLY A 122 10.12 -26.94 29.11
CA GLY A 122 11.17 -27.72 28.42
C GLY A 122 11.34 -27.35 26.95
N GLY A 123 10.29 -26.89 26.28
CA GLY A 123 10.35 -26.46 24.88
C GLY A 123 11.10 -25.14 24.74
N PHE A 124 10.81 -24.18 25.62
CA PHE A 124 11.49 -22.89 25.72
C PHE A 124 12.98 -23.06 26.00
N THR A 125 13.33 -23.79 27.06
CA THR A 125 14.75 -24.02 27.43
C THR A 125 15.53 -24.79 26.36
N ALA A 126 14.90 -25.74 25.66
CA ALA A 126 15.52 -26.43 24.53
C ALA A 126 15.67 -25.54 23.29
N ALA A 127 14.79 -24.56 23.07
CA ALA A 127 14.94 -23.58 22.01
C ALA A 127 16.11 -22.63 22.28
N LEU A 128 16.27 -22.16 23.54
CA LEU A 128 17.42 -21.36 23.95
C LEU A 128 18.75 -22.09 23.73
N GLU A 129 18.83 -23.39 24.06
CA GLU A 129 20.01 -24.22 23.79
C GLU A 129 20.36 -24.25 22.28
N ARG A 130 19.37 -24.39 21.40
CA ARG A 130 19.61 -24.35 19.95
C ARG A 130 20.03 -22.97 19.45
N PHE A 131 19.43 -21.90 19.98
CA PHE A 131 19.85 -20.53 19.65
C PHE A 131 21.29 -20.23 20.08
N ASN A 132 21.75 -20.83 21.18
CA ASN A 132 23.12 -20.66 21.65
C ASN A 132 24.18 -21.18 20.66
N HIS A 133 23.80 -22.02 19.69
CA HIS A 133 24.67 -22.47 18.61
C HIS A 133 24.62 -21.57 17.34
N ARG A 134 23.75 -20.55 17.31
CA ARG A 134 23.53 -19.67 16.14
C ARG A 134 24.23 -18.33 16.32
N LEU A 135 25.55 -18.37 16.48
CA LEU A 135 26.37 -17.19 16.76
C LEU A 135 26.84 -16.49 15.47
N GLY A 136 26.95 -15.16 15.51
CA GLY A 136 27.49 -14.36 14.41
C GLY A 136 26.59 -14.24 13.19
N TYR A 137 25.27 -14.26 13.37
CA TYR A 137 24.29 -14.12 12.28
C TYR A 137 24.00 -12.65 11.93
N LEU A 138 24.28 -11.73 12.86
CA LEU A 138 24.22 -10.29 12.66
C LEU A 138 25.64 -9.71 12.54
N PRO A 139 25.84 -8.66 11.72
CA PRO A 139 27.09 -7.90 11.75
C PRO A 139 27.27 -7.21 13.12
N ALA A 140 28.52 -6.96 13.53
CA ALA A 140 28.83 -6.52 14.89
C ALA A 140 28.12 -5.21 15.34
N PRO A 141 28.02 -4.13 14.52
CA PRO A 141 27.36 -2.90 14.99
C PRO A 141 25.85 -3.10 15.30
N PRO A 142 25.04 -3.76 14.44
CA PRO A 142 23.65 -4.11 14.75
C PRO A 142 23.46 -5.26 15.76
N ALA A 143 24.45 -6.15 15.94
CA ALA A 143 24.35 -7.32 16.83
C ALA A 143 24.10 -6.97 18.31
N LEU A 144 24.33 -5.71 18.68
CA LEU A 144 24.05 -5.18 20.02
C LEU A 144 22.53 -4.97 20.27
N GLY A 145 21.69 -5.21 19.26
CA GLY A 145 20.27 -5.55 19.37
C GLY A 145 19.28 -4.38 19.32
N ALA A 146 18.04 -4.65 18.89
CA ALA A 146 16.94 -3.67 18.83
C ALA A 146 16.62 -3.01 20.17
N ALA A 147 16.85 -3.70 21.29
CA ALA A 147 16.64 -3.14 22.62
C ALA A 147 17.53 -1.92 22.88
N ARG A 148 18.78 -1.93 22.39
CA ARG A 148 19.70 -0.78 22.49
C ARG A 148 19.16 0.42 21.71
N ALA A 149 18.62 0.20 20.52
CA ALA A 149 18.02 1.24 19.70
C ALA A 149 16.87 1.94 20.45
N LEU A 150 15.93 1.17 21.01
CA LEU A 150 14.80 1.74 21.76
C LEU A 150 15.24 2.42 23.07
N VAL A 151 16.20 1.84 23.80
CA VAL A 151 16.63 2.38 25.10
C VAL A 151 17.36 3.72 24.96
N ARG A 152 18.03 3.95 23.82
CA ARG A 152 18.69 5.23 23.50
C ARG A 152 17.70 6.32 23.08
N TYR A 153 16.41 6.02 22.94
CA TYR A 153 15.40 7.00 22.58
C TYR A 153 15.34 8.13 23.63
N PRO A 154 15.60 9.40 23.27
CA PRO A 154 15.65 10.49 24.24
C PRO A 154 14.32 10.72 25.00
N GLY A 155 13.20 10.38 24.37
CA GLY A 155 11.85 10.49 24.95
C GLY A 155 11.39 9.24 25.71
N LEU A 156 12.24 8.24 25.95
CA LEU A 156 11.86 6.96 26.56
C LEU A 156 11.21 7.12 27.94
N HIS A 157 11.64 8.11 28.73
CA HIS A 157 11.06 8.37 30.04
C HIS A 157 9.58 8.76 29.93
N ASP A 158 9.29 9.77 29.11
CA ASP A 158 7.94 10.33 28.93
C ASP A 158 7.02 9.32 28.22
N LEU A 159 7.52 8.65 27.17
CA LEU A 159 6.83 7.55 26.49
C LEU A 159 6.33 6.49 27.47
N LEU A 160 7.25 5.93 28.26
CA LEU A 160 6.89 4.85 29.18
C LEU A 160 5.97 5.34 30.27
N LEU A 161 6.10 6.57 30.75
CA LEU A 161 5.18 7.14 31.73
C LEU A 161 3.75 7.31 31.16
N HIS A 162 3.60 7.96 30.00
CA HIS A 162 2.29 8.20 29.39
C HIS A 162 1.62 6.89 28.95
N VAL A 163 2.34 6.02 28.24
CA VAL A 163 1.79 4.73 27.78
C VAL A 163 1.42 3.84 28.96
N THR A 164 2.29 3.68 29.97
CA THR A 164 1.93 2.86 31.15
C THR A 164 0.78 3.46 31.93
N THR A 165 0.67 4.79 32.02
CA THR A 165 -0.48 5.46 32.64
C THR A 165 -1.78 5.15 31.88
N ALA A 166 -1.75 5.14 30.55
CA ALA A 166 -2.91 4.85 29.73
C ALA A 166 -3.37 3.38 29.81
N ILE A 167 -2.44 2.42 29.85
CA ILE A 167 -2.75 0.98 29.75
C ILE A 167 -2.89 0.25 31.10
N THR A 168 -2.48 0.86 32.21
CA THR A 168 -2.59 0.25 33.55
C THR A 168 -3.95 0.56 34.18
N PRO A 169 -4.35 -0.15 35.27
CA PRO A 169 -5.66 0.03 35.88
C PRO A 169 -5.98 1.50 36.22
N GLY A 170 -7.10 1.98 35.69
CA GLY A 170 -7.57 3.37 35.82
C GLY A 170 -7.21 4.28 34.64
N GLY A 171 -6.36 3.82 33.71
CA GLY A 171 -6.03 4.52 32.47
C GLY A 171 -7.11 4.41 31.39
N SER A 172 -7.05 5.28 30.38
CA SER A 172 -8.01 5.36 29.27
C SER A 172 -8.03 4.11 28.37
N ALA A 173 -6.93 3.37 28.30
CA ALA A 173 -6.73 2.23 27.42
C ALA A 173 -6.59 0.90 28.17
N SER A 174 -6.82 0.87 29.50
CA SER A 174 -6.64 -0.32 30.34
C SER A 174 -7.43 -1.52 29.83
N ASP A 175 -8.74 -1.36 29.57
CA ASP A 175 -9.60 -2.47 29.14
C ASP A 175 -9.20 -3.00 27.75
N ALA A 176 -8.83 -2.10 26.83
CA ALA A 176 -8.39 -2.46 25.48
C ALA A 176 -7.02 -3.16 25.51
N PHE A 177 -6.13 -2.76 26.43
CA PHE A 177 -4.85 -3.41 26.64
C PHE A 177 -5.03 -4.81 27.24
N ASP A 178 -5.89 -4.98 28.24
CA ASP A 178 -6.21 -6.30 28.81
C ASP A 178 -6.81 -7.24 27.76
N ALA A 179 -7.71 -6.73 26.90
CA ALA A 179 -8.24 -7.50 25.76
C ALA A 179 -7.13 -7.89 24.77
N THR A 180 -6.18 -6.98 24.51
CA THR A 180 -5.02 -7.25 23.64
C THR A 180 -4.10 -8.30 24.23
N LEU A 181 -3.81 -8.24 25.54
CA LEU A 181 -3.06 -9.27 26.25
C LEU A 181 -3.76 -10.62 26.21
N ALA A 182 -5.08 -10.66 26.43
CA ALA A 182 -5.86 -11.89 26.33
C ALA A 182 -5.80 -12.50 24.92
N ALA A 183 -5.94 -11.66 23.89
CA ALA A 183 -5.85 -12.08 22.49
C ALA A 183 -4.45 -12.57 22.13
N ALA A 184 -3.40 -11.83 22.49
CA ALA A 184 -2.01 -12.22 22.27
C ALA A 184 -1.67 -13.53 22.99
N SER A 185 -2.08 -13.66 24.26
CA SER A 185 -1.96 -14.91 25.03
C SER A 185 -2.61 -16.07 24.28
N ALA A 186 -3.88 -15.94 23.88
CA ALA A 186 -4.60 -17.02 23.20
C ALA A 186 -3.94 -17.39 21.86
N VAL A 187 -3.54 -16.42 21.04
CA VAL A 187 -2.86 -16.68 19.76
C VAL A 187 -1.52 -17.40 19.98
N LEU A 188 -0.70 -16.91 20.90
CA LEU A 188 0.65 -17.43 21.14
C LEU A 188 0.64 -18.83 21.79
N ARG A 189 -0.25 -19.09 22.74
CA ARG A 189 -0.44 -20.45 23.32
C ARG A 189 -0.89 -21.48 22.30
N ASN A 190 -1.63 -21.05 21.30
CA ASN A 190 -2.14 -21.89 20.23
C ASN A 190 -1.33 -21.73 18.93
N ALA A 191 -0.11 -21.19 19.00
CA ALA A 191 0.82 -21.18 17.88
C ALA A 191 1.11 -22.64 17.48
N GLU A 192 1.08 -22.91 16.18
CA GLU A 192 1.32 -24.23 15.60
C GLU A 192 2.39 -24.14 14.52
N PRO A 193 3.26 -25.16 14.39
CA PRO A 193 4.17 -25.25 13.26
C PRO A 193 3.38 -25.32 11.95
N ALA A 194 3.94 -24.77 10.87
CA ALA A 194 3.33 -24.93 9.56
C ALA A 194 3.25 -26.41 9.19
N ALA A 195 2.12 -26.82 8.61
CA ALA A 195 1.91 -28.20 8.16
C ALA A 195 2.98 -28.65 7.16
N VAL A 196 3.40 -27.73 6.28
CA VAL A 196 4.51 -27.90 5.34
C VAL A 196 5.47 -26.73 5.53
N PRO A 197 6.54 -26.87 6.34
CA PRO A 197 7.45 -25.76 6.63
C PRO A 197 8.18 -25.18 5.42
N SER A 198 8.30 -25.96 4.34
CA SER A 198 8.90 -25.57 3.06
C SER A 198 7.91 -24.97 2.07
N ASP A 199 6.63 -24.81 2.44
CA ASP A 199 5.62 -24.20 1.58
C ASP A 199 6.00 -22.72 1.29
N PRO A 200 6.28 -22.35 0.03
CA PRO A 200 6.61 -20.96 -0.32
C PRO A 200 5.43 -20.00 -0.11
N ASP A 201 4.21 -20.51 0.10
CA ASP A 201 2.97 -19.72 0.17
C ASP A 201 2.49 -19.52 1.60
N ARG A 202 3.27 -19.99 2.58
CA ARG A 202 3.05 -19.61 3.97
C ARG A 202 3.30 -18.12 4.14
N THR A 203 2.48 -17.46 4.96
CA THR A 203 2.51 -16.00 5.17
C THR A 203 3.90 -15.47 5.53
N GLY A 204 4.64 -16.19 6.38
CA GLY A 204 6.00 -15.80 6.76
C GLY A 204 6.98 -15.85 5.59
N ALA A 205 6.89 -16.84 4.69
CA ALA A 205 7.80 -16.96 3.55
C ALA A 205 7.55 -15.85 2.54
N LEU A 206 6.27 -15.60 2.24
CA LEU A 206 5.83 -14.47 1.42
C LEU A 206 6.34 -13.12 1.97
N ALA A 207 6.25 -12.91 3.28
CA ALA A 207 6.75 -11.69 3.93
C ALA A 207 8.27 -11.56 3.84
N VAL A 208 9.02 -12.63 4.09
CA VAL A 208 10.49 -12.64 3.98
C VAL A 208 10.93 -12.39 2.54
N ASP A 209 10.34 -13.09 1.58
CA ASP A 209 10.68 -12.95 0.16
C ASP A 209 10.39 -11.53 -0.35
N LEU A 210 9.23 -10.97 -0.01
CA LEU A 210 8.86 -9.61 -0.40
C LEU A 210 9.75 -8.56 0.26
N LEU A 211 9.84 -8.57 1.60
CA LEU A 211 10.52 -7.51 2.35
C LEU A 211 12.03 -7.56 2.18
N LEU A 212 12.62 -8.73 1.95
CA LEU A 212 14.06 -8.89 1.68
C LEU A 212 14.40 -8.95 0.18
N THR A 213 13.47 -8.58 -0.71
CA THR A 213 13.76 -8.43 -2.14
C THR A 213 14.78 -7.29 -2.35
N GLU A 214 15.89 -7.61 -3.02
CA GLU A 214 16.95 -6.65 -3.33
C GLU A 214 16.72 -5.99 -4.69
N SER A 215 16.88 -4.67 -4.76
CA SER A 215 16.91 -3.93 -6.02
C SER A 215 17.94 -2.80 -6.00
N PRO A 216 18.70 -2.60 -7.09
CA PRO A 216 19.65 -1.48 -7.19
C PRO A 216 18.96 -0.12 -7.20
N LEU A 217 17.63 -0.07 -7.39
CA LEU A 217 16.83 1.17 -7.34
C LEU A 217 16.41 1.57 -5.92
N LEU A 218 16.64 0.71 -4.91
CA LEU A 218 16.19 0.93 -3.53
C LEU A 218 17.29 1.47 -2.61
N GLY A 219 18.55 1.10 -2.85
CA GLY A 219 19.67 1.41 -1.96
C GLY A 219 20.23 2.82 -2.10
N VAL A 220 20.92 3.27 -1.05
CA VAL A 220 21.62 4.57 -1.01
C VAL A 220 23.14 4.43 -1.12
N GLY A 221 23.64 3.20 -1.34
CA GLY A 221 25.06 2.92 -1.54
C GLY A 221 25.82 2.62 -0.24
N ARG A 222 25.11 2.10 0.77
CA ARG A 222 25.65 1.79 2.10
C ARG A 222 25.43 0.31 2.42
N PRO A 223 26.26 -0.60 1.88
CA PRO A 223 25.99 -2.03 1.98
C PRO A 223 25.97 -2.50 3.44
N LEU A 224 24.90 -3.19 3.84
CA LEU A 224 24.75 -3.81 5.15
C LEU A 224 24.32 -5.27 4.96
N PRO A 225 25.28 -6.20 4.82
CA PRO A 225 24.94 -7.60 4.63
C PRO A 225 24.31 -8.19 5.89
N LEU A 226 23.26 -8.98 5.70
CA LEU A 226 22.64 -9.84 6.71
C LEU A 226 22.68 -11.28 6.20
N VAL A 227 23.02 -12.25 7.05
CA VAL A 227 23.02 -13.66 6.63
C VAL A 227 21.59 -14.10 6.32
N ARG A 228 21.40 -14.84 5.22
CA ARG A 228 20.12 -15.48 4.91
C ARG A 228 19.98 -16.73 5.76
N ARG A 229 18.78 -16.95 6.32
CA ARG A 229 18.46 -18.15 7.11
C ARG A 229 17.51 -19.07 6.34
N ASP A 230 17.62 -20.37 6.60
CA ASP A 230 16.63 -21.35 6.15
C ASP A 230 15.43 -21.43 7.12
N ARG A 231 14.46 -22.28 6.78
CA ARG A 231 13.26 -22.56 7.61
C ARG A 231 13.55 -23.20 8.98
N ARG A 232 14.80 -23.54 9.29
CA ARG A 232 15.27 -24.08 10.57
C ARG A 232 16.02 -23.01 11.37
N GLY A 233 16.04 -21.75 10.89
CA GLY A 233 16.75 -20.63 11.48
C GLY A 233 18.27 -20.69 11.30
N LEU A 234 18.79 -21.61 10.49
CA LEU A 234 20.22 -21.83 10.26
C LEU A 234 20.72 -21.02 9.07
N ALA A 235 21.99 -20.60 9.09
CA ALA A 235 22.59 -19.85 8.00
C ALA A 235 22.61 -20.68 6.71
N LEU A 236 22.13 -20.09 5.61
CA LEU A 236 22.17 -20.74 4.30
C LEU A 236 23.61 -20.80 3.79
N VAL A 237 24.13 -22.02 3.63
CA VAL A 237 25.44 -22.26 3.02
C VAL A 237 25.36 -21.94 1.52
N ALA A 238 26.34 -21.22 1.00
CA ALA A 238 26.41 -20.89 -0.41
C ALA A 238 26.99 -22.08 -1.20
N PRO A 239 26.27 -22.61 -2.21
CA PRO A 239 26.80 -23.70 -3.02
C PRO A 239 27.94 -23.21 -3.94
N GLU A 240 28.97 -24.02 -4.10
CA GLU A 240 30.08 -23.81 -5.02
C GLU A 240 29.92 -24.75 -6.22
N GLY A 241 29.68 -24.21 -7.41
CA GLY A 241 29.44 -25.03 -8.62
C GLY A 241 28.14 -25.84 -8.61
N GLY A 242 27.19 -25.52 -7.72
CA GLY A 242 25.90 -26.21 -7.57
C GLY A 242 25.88 -27.28 -6.47
N GLU A 243 27.00 -27.51 -5.78
CA GLU A 243 27.11 -28.43 -4.65
C GLU A 243 27.52 -27.67 -3.38
N LEU A 244 27.22 -28.21 -2.20
CA LEU A 244 27.69 -27.60 -0.94
C LEU A 244 29.21 -27.77 -0.79
N PRO A 245 29.94 -26.74 -0.32
CA PRO A 245 31.38 -26.83 -0.12
C PRO A 245 31.72 -27.82 1.01
N GLU A 246 32.80 -28.60 0.87
CA GLU A 246 33.28 -29.44 1.96
C GLU A 246 33.59 -28.59 3.21
N PRO A 247 33.28 -29.05 4.45
CA PRO A 247 32.74 -30.37 4.80
C PRO A 247 31.20 -30.42 4.92
N PHE A 248 30.46 -29.42 4.43
CA PHE A 248 28.99 -29.43 4.46
C PHE A 248 28.43 -30.48 3.51
N VAL A 249 27.36 -31.16 3.91
CA VAL A 249 26.70 -32.20 3.11
C VAL A 249 25.18 -31.97 3.07
N ASP A 250 24.55 -32.46 2.01
CA ASP A 250 23.11 -32.52 1.81
C ASP A 250 22.76 -33.99 1.49
N MET A 251 22.61 -34.81 2.53
CA MET A 251 22.39 -36.25 2.40
C MET A 251 20.93 -36.60 2.06
N ASP A 252 19.98 -35.73 2.39
CA ASP A 252 18.55 -35.93 2.12
C ASP A 252 18.07 -35.27 0.82
N ALA A 253 18.96 -34.54 0.13
CA ALA A 253 18.75 -33.86 -1.14
C ALA A 253 17.65 -32.80 -1.07
N ASP A 254 17.51 -32.13 0.09
CA ASP A 254 16.58 -31.02 0.29
C ASP A 254 17.17 -29.65 -0.11
N GLY A 255 18.44 -29.63 -0.52
CA GLY A 255 19.17 -28.45 -0.97
C GLY A 255 19.78 -27.62 0.17
N LEU A 256 19.64 -28.06 1.41
CA LEU A 256 20.17 -27.40 2.60
C LEU A 256 21.29 -28.23 3.23
N ALA A 257 22.21 -27.57 3.94
CA ALA A 257 23.22 -28.30 4.70
C ALA A 257 22.57 -29.06 5.87
N ASP A 258 22.96 -30.32 6.04
CA ASP A 258 22.50 -31.17 7.13
C ASP A 258 22.97 -30.64 8.47
N ALA A 259 22.08 -30.74 9.47
CA ALA A 259 22.36 -30.35 10.84
C ALA A 259 21.81 -31.38 11.83
N ASP A 260 22.49 -31.49 12.97
CA ASP A 260 22.06 -32.38 14.05
C ASP A 260 20.83 -31.84 14.81
N ALA A 261 20.42 -32.57 15.85
CA ALA A 261 19.28 -32.15 16.68
C ALA A 261 19.51 -30.83 17.43
N LEU A 262 20.74 -30.34 17.57
CA LEU A 262 21.05 -29.04 18.19
C LEU A 262 21.20 -27.92 17.15
N GLY A 263 21.06 -28.22 15.86
CA GLY A 263 21.23 -27.25 14.78
C GLY A 263 22.70 -26.99 14.42
N ARG A 264 23.61 -27.89 14.79
CA ARG A 264 25.02 -27.83 14.37
C ARG A 264 25.16 -28.57 13.05
N PHE A 265 25.82 -27.94 12.08
CA PHE A 265 26.10 -28.58 10.79
C PHE A 265 26.89 -29.88 10.99
N VAL A 266 26.63 -30.88 10.15
CA VAL A 266 27.29 -32.19 10.22
C VAL A 266 28.02 -32.53 8.92
N ASP A 267 29.00 -33.44 9.01
CA ASP A 267 29.67 -34.04 7.87
C ASP A 267 28.93 -35.29 7.35
N ALA A 268 29.51 -35.95 6.34
CA ALA A 268 28.97 -37.18 5.74
C ALA A 268 28.84 -38.38 6.72
N ASP A 269 29.55 -38.35 7.85
CA ASP A 269 29.46 -39.36 8.91
C ASP A 269 28.43 -38.96 10.00
N GLY A 270 27.72 -37.84 9.81
CA GLY A 270 26.78 -37.26 10.75
C GLY A 270 27.43 -36.66 12.00
N GLN A 271 28.75 -36.39 11.96
CA GLN A 271 29.46 -35.76 13.07
C GLN A 271 29.39 -34.23 12.97
N PRO A 272 29.17 -33.51 14.08
CA PRO A 272 29.18 -32.04 14.07
C PRO A 272 30.51 -31.47 13.57
N ILE A 273 30.44 -30.52 12.64
CA ILE A 273 31.60 -29.80 12.11
C ILE A 273 31.81 -28.47 12.84
N ALA A 274 33.07 -28.03 12.91
CA ALA A 274 33.43 -26.70 13.41
C ALA A 274 33.23 -25.65 12.30
N ALA A 275 31.98 -25.42 11.91
CA ALA A 275 31.63 -24.43 10.89
C ALA A 275 31.96 -23.01 11.38
N PRO A 276 32.58 -22.15 10.55
CA PRO A 276 32.84 -20.77 10.94
C PRO A 276 31.54 -19.96 11.02
N THR A 277 31.46 -19.00 11.94
CA THR A 277 30.29 -18.12 12.05
C THR A 277 30.17 -17.17 10.86
N PRO A 278 28.94 -16.84 10.38
CA PRO A 278 28.75 -15.96 9.22
C PRO A 278 29.50 -14.63 9.33
N PHE A 279 29.38 -13.95 10.47
CA PHE A 279 30.17 -12.78 10.87
C PHE A 279 31.12 -13.11 12.02
N ALA A 280 32.15 -12.27 12.20
CA ALA A 280 33.10 -12.41 13.30
C ALA A 280 32.40 -12.24 14.66
N LEU A 281 32.80 -13.06 15.64
CA LEU A 281 32.37 -12.92 17.02
C LEU A 281 33.29 -11.92 17.75
N PRO A 282 32.83 -11.34 18.88
CA PRO A 282 33.69 -10.57 19.78
C PRO A 282 34.93 -11.36 20.23
N ASP A 283 36.00 -10.64 20.58
CA ASP A 283 37.25 -11.25 21.00
C ASP A 283 37.03 -12.17 22.21
N GLY A 284 37.46 -13.43 22.10
CA GLY A 284 37.30 -14.44 23.15
C GLY A 284 35.99 -15.23 23.10
N ALA A 285 35.03 -14.87 22.24
CA ALA A 285 33.72 -15.52 22.14
C ALA A 285 33.69 -16.74 21.18
N GLY A 286 34.82 -17.16 20.61
CA GLY A 286 34.88 -18.36 19.77
C GLY A 286 36.22 -18.59 19.09
N VAL A 287 36.28 -19.64 18.26
CA VAL A 287 37.47 -19.96 17.45
C VAL A 287 37.57 -18.98 16.28
N PRO A 288 38.69 -18.22 16.14
CA PRO A 288 38.85 -17.29 15.04
C PRO A 288 38.87 -18.00 13.68
N TRP A 289 38.10 -17.47 12.72
CA TRP A 289 38.16 -17.90 11.33
C TRP A 289 39.05 -16.94 10.54
N PRO A 290 40.14 -17.41 9.89
CA PRO A 290 41.12 -16.52 9.26
C PRO A 290 40.65 -15.93 7.93
N HIS A 291 39.69 -16.55 7.24
CA HIS A 291 39.25 -16.16 5.90
C HIS A 291 37.97 -15.32 5.98
N ARG A 292 38.12 -14.00 6.06
CA ARG A 292 37.00 -13.04 6.06
C ARG A 292 37.25 -11.89 5.09
N ASP A 293 36.19 -11.36 4.48
CA ASP A 293 36.29 -10.17 3.65
C ASP A 293 36.27 -8.86 4.47
N ALA A 294 36.32 -7.73 3.77
CA ALA A 294 36.28 -6.40 4.38
C ALA A 294 34.95 -6.08 5.08
N LEU A 295 33.88 -6.84 4.82
CA LEU A 295 32.58 -6.73 5.48
C LEU A 295 32.45 -7.73 6.65
N GLY A 296 33.52 -8.47 6.96
CA GLY A 296 33.56 -9.45 8.06
C GLY A 296 32.88 -10.78 7.76
N ARG A 297 32.44 -11.03 6.51
CA ARG A 297 31.76 -12.26 6.11
C ARG A 297 32.75 -13.41 6.00
N ALA A 298 32.38 -14.59 6.47
CA ALA A 298 33.19 -15.80 6.31
C ALA A 298 33.34 -16.18 4.84
N LEU A 299 34.57 -16.48 4.42
CA LEU A 299 34.93 -16.97 3.09
C LEU A 299 35.35 -18.44 3.17
N THR A 300 35.22 -19.16 2.06
CA THR A 300 35.71 -20.56 1.94
C THR A 300 37.24 -20.64 2.02
N ALA A 301 37.93 -19.64 1.46
CA ALA A 301 39.38 -19.47 1.51
C ALA A 301 39.74 -17.97 1.31
N ASP A 302 41.02 -17.61 1.41
CA ASP A 302 41.50 -16.26 1.08
C ASP A 302 41.12 -15.89 -0.36
N ASP A 303 40.60 -14.66 -0.56
CA ASP A 303 40.14 -14.14 -1.85
C ASP A 303 39.04 -14.97 -2.56
N ALA A 304 38.32 -15.84 -1.82
CA ALA A 304 37.23 -16.65 -2.34
C ALA A 304 35.84 -16.02 -2.13
N ALA A 305 34.79 -16.72 -2.59
CA ALA A 305 33.40 -16.31 -2.39
C ALA A 305 32.96 -16.47 -0.92
N PRO A 306 31.92 -15.73 -0.48
CA PRO A 306 31.32 -15.94 0.84
C PRO A 306 30.84 -17.38 1.02
N LEU A 307 31.13 -17.97 2.19
CA LEU A 307 30.72 -19.32 2.55
C LEU A 307 29.20 -19.45 2.75
N TYR A 308 28.56 -18.36 3.20
CA TYR A 308 27.12 -18.29 3.40
C TYR A 308 26.46 -17.31 2.42
N GLN A 309 25.15 -17.43 2.27
CA GLN A 309 24.33 -16.49 1.51
C GLN A 309 23.98 -15.28 2.37
N PHE A 310 23.99 -14.09 1.75
CA PHE A 310 23.69 -12.83 2.41
C PHE A 310 22.72 -12.00 1.57
N VAL A 311 21.93 -11.16 2.24
CA VAL A 311 21.12 -10.09 1.63
C VAL A 311 21.72 -8.74 2.01
N ASP A 312 21.83 -7.81 1.06
CA ASP A 312 22.22 -6.42 1.36
C ASP A 312 20.99 -5.61 1.79
N LEU A 313 20.86 -5.36 3.09
CA LEU A 313 19.70 -4.68 3.67
C LEU A 313 19.48 -3.29 3.07
N ASP A 314 20.53 -2.58 2.65
CA ASP A 314 20.39 -1.26 2.02
C ASP A 314 19.49 -1.29 0.78
N ARG A 315 19.57 -2.39 0.03
CA ARG A 315 18.87 -2.58 -1.25
C ARG A 315 17.54 -3.29 -1.07
N THR A 316 17.11 -3.59 0.16
CA THR A 316 15.87 -4.30 0.42
C THR A 316 14.65 -3.40 0.38
N LEU A 317 13.50 -3.98 0.05
CA LEU A 317 12.21 -3.30 0.18
C LEU A 317 11.95 -2.87 1.64
N LEU A 318 12.35 -3.69 2.62
CA LEU A 318 12.23 -3.36 4.04
C LEU A 318 12.91 -2.03 4.39
N ALA A 319 14.18 -1.85 4.01
CA ALA A 319 14.90 -0.60 4.31
C ALA A 319 14.31 0.60 3.55
N ALA A 320 13.85 0.39 2.31
CA ALA A 320 13.20 1.45 1.54
C ALA A 320 11.88 1.90 2.19
N LEU A 321 11.04 0.96 2.62
CA LEU A 321 9.79 1.27 3.33
C LEU A 321 10.05 1.91 4.69
N ALA A 322 11.09 1.48 5.43
CA ALA A 322 11.48 2.11 6.69
C ALA A 322 11.81 3.60 6.47
N ARG A 323 12.62 3.93 5.45
CA ARG A 323 12.93 5.34 5.10
C ARG A 323 11.69 6.16 4.75
N ASP A 324 10.74 5.56 4.04
CA ASP A 324 9.49 6.24 3.65
C ASP A 324 8.53 6.41 4.84
N SER A 325 8.58 5.50 5.81
CA SER A 325 7.70 5.52 6.99
C SER A 325 7.97 6.68 7.93
N LEU A 326 9.15 7.31 7.90
CA LEU A 326 9.48 8.45 8.76
C LEU A 326 8.46 9.60 8.63
N GLN A 327 7.99 9.88 7.40
CA GLN A 327 6.98 10.94 7.18
C GLN A 327 5.58 10.49 7.60
N LEU A 328 5.28 9.19 7.55
CA LEU A 328 3.99 8.64 7.96
C LEU A 328 3.87 8.51 9.49
N LEU A 329 5.00 8.37 10.17
CA LEU A 329 5.13 8.30 11.63
C LEU A 329 5.37 9.68 12.26
N ASP A 330 5.21 10.77 11.50
CA ASP A 330 5.31 12.13 12.02
C ASP A 330 4.28 12.33 13.16
N PRO A 331 4.74 12.49 14.42
CA PRO A 331 3.86 12.55 15.59
C PRO A 331 3.00 13.83 15.63
N ASP A 332 3.27 14.82 14.77
CA ASP A 332 2.42 16.01 14.62
C ASP A 332 1.23 15.77 13.67
N ARG A 333 1.33 14.76 12.77
CA ARG A 333 0.24 14.37 11.85
C ARG A 333 -0.51 13.13 12.33
N GLY A 334 0.24 12.15 12.83
CA GLY A 334 -0.17 10.79 13.19
C GLY A 334 -0.97 10.01 12.14
N THR A 335 -0.57 10.19 10.89
CA THR A 335 -1.08 9.50 9.70
C THR A 335 -1.12 7.97 9.88
N ALA A 336 -0.07 7.37 10.46
CA ALA A 336 0.04 5.92 10.61
C ALA A 336 -1.08 5.31 11.47
N LEU A 337 -1.38 5.89 12.64
CA LEU A 337 -2.44 5.37 13.51
C LEU A 337 -3.83 5.71 12.96
N ASP A 338 -3.97 6.83 12.26
CA ASP A 338 -5.20 7.21 11.58
C ASP A 338 -5.55 6.30 10.39
N LEU A 339 -4.55 5.74 9.69
CA LEU A 339 -4.77 4.68 8.69
C LEU A 339 -5.40 3.44 9.35
N VAL A 340 -4.84 2.96 10.46
CA VAL A 340 -5.34 1.76 11.16
C VAL A 340 -6.76 1.99 11.68
N ARG A 341 -7.01 3.16 12.28
CA ARG A 341 -8.33 3.56 12.75
C ARG A 341 -9.34 3.68 11.61
N GLY A 342 -8.95 4.34 10.52
CA GLY A 342 -9.78 4.59 9.35
C GLY A 342 -10.12 3.33 8.56
N MET A 343 -9.30 2.27 8.70
CA MET A 343 -9.52 0.98 8.07
C MET A 343 -10.66 0.18 8.73
N ALA A 344 -10.89 0.35 10.04
CA ALA A 344 -11.91 -0.41 10.78
C ALA A 344 -13.30 -0.49 10.11
N PRO A 345 -13.93 0.63 9.66
CA PRO A 345 -15.22 0.58 8.96
C PRO A 345 -15.16 -0.17 7.61
N LEU A 346 -13.98 -0.31 7.01
CA LEU A 346 -13.78 -1.05 5.76
C LEU A 346 -13.60 -2.55 5.99
N ILE A 347 -13.18 -2.97 7.20
CA ILE A 347 -13.11 -4.39 7.54
C ILE A 347 -14.53 -4.95 7.74
N GLY A 348 -15.39 -4.21 8.43
CA GLY A 348 -16.79 -4.56 8.65
C GLY A 348 -17.35 -4.02 9.96
N PRO A 349 -18.65 -4.21 10.26
CA PRO A 349 -19.23 -3.78 11.53
C PRO A 349 -18.67 -4.58 12.72
N ARG A 350 -18.58 -3.94 13.89
CA ARG A 350 -18.11 -4.59 15.12
C ARG A 350 -19.17 -5.57 15.64
N THR A 351 -18.75 -6.80 15.95
CA THR A 351 -19.65 -7.85 16.44
C THR A 351 -19.00 -8.68 17.56
N ALA A 352 -19.82 -9.18 18.49
CA ALA A 352 -19.35 -10.12 19.50
C ALA A 352 -19.14 -11.49 18.85
N THR A 353 -17.92 -12.00 18.93
CA THR A 353 -17.53 -13.26 18.29
C THR A 353 -16.63 -14.09 19.21
N SER A 354 -16.27 -15.29 18.77
CA SER A 354 -15.39 -16.18 19.50
C SER A 354 -14.54 -17.01 18.55
N ARG A 355 -13.26 -17.22 18.89
CA ARG A 355 -12.38 -18.13 18.18
C ARG A 355 -12.08 -19.33 19.06
N THR A 356 -12.28 -20.53 18.51
CA THR A 356 -11.89 -21.79 19.15
C THR A 356 -10.72 -22.38 18.37
N TYR A 357 -9.62 -22.64 19.06
CA TYR A 357 -8.41 -23.22 18.49
C TYR A 357 -8.48 -24.76 18.49
N ALA A 358 -7.61 -25.42 17.72
CA ALA A 358 -7.61 -26.88 17.56
C ALA A 358 -7.44 -27.62 18.91
N GLY A 359 -6.71 -27.03 19.86
CA GLY A 359 -6.55 -27.55 21.23
C GLY A 359 -7.77 -27.41 22.14
N GLY A 360 -8.86 -26.80 21.67
CA GLY A 360 -10.09 -26.56 22.44
C GLY A 360 -10.06 -25.27 23.27
N ASP A 361 -8.95 -24.53 23.28
CA ASP A 361 -8.88 -23.19 23.85
C ASP A 361 -9.82 -22.25 23.09
N ARG A 362 -10.52 -21.38 23.82
CA ARG A 362 -11.52 -20.47 23.26
C ARG A 362 -11.34 -19.08 23.84
N ILE A 363 -11.37 -18.10 22.95
CA ILE A 363 -11.40 -16.68 23.32
C ILE A 363 -12.67 -16.04 22.76
N ASP A 364 -13.41 -15.34 23.61
CA ASP A 364 -14.49 -14.46 23.21
C ASP A 364 -13.94 -13.03 23.10
N TYR A 365 -14.29 -12.31 22.03
CA TYR A 365 -13.77 -10.97 21.75
C TYR A 365 -14.74 -10.16 20.88
N THR A 366 -14.54 -8.85 20.81
CA THR A 366 -15.23 -8.00 19.84
C THR A 366 -14.42 -7.98 18.54
N GLY A 367 -14.95 -8.64 17.51
CA GLY A 367 -14.34 -8.76 16.19
C GLY A 367 -15.04 -7.90 15.15
N PHE A 368 -14.74 -8.20 13.89
CA PHE A 368 -15.40 -7.60 12.73
C PHE A 368 -16.22 -8.67 12.00
N ASP A 369 -17.43 -8.30 11.57
CA ASP A 369 -18.20 -9.13 10.64
C ASP A 369 -17.72 -8.83 9.21
N SER A 370 -16.93 -9.74 8.64
CA SER A 370 -16.37 -9.59 7.31
C SER A 370 -17.29 -10.04 6.19
N SER A 371 -18.50 -10.53 6.52
CA SER A 371 -19.45 -10.98 5.51
C SER A 371 -19.73 -9.85 4.52
N GLU A 372 -19.90 -8.61 4.97
CA GLU A 372 -20.14 -7.42 4.13
C GLU A 372 -18.91 -6.50 3.99
N SER A 373 -17.68 -7.03 4.13
CA SER A 373 -16.45 -6.22 4.14
C SER A 373 -16.16 -5.49 2.82
N PRO A 374 -16.20 -4.14 2.79
CA PRO A 374 -15.80 -3.40 1.59
C PRO A 374 -14.31 -3.54 1.25
N LEU A 375 -13.45 -3.73 2.25
CA LEU A 375 -12.01 -3.96 2.04
C LEU A 375 -11.77 -5.26 1.27
N LEU A 376 -12.44 -6.35 1.68
CA LEU A 376 -12.32 -7.63 0.99
C LEU A 376 -12.95 -7.60 -0.40
N ASP A 377 -14.04 -6.85 -0.60
CA ASP A 377 -14.65 -6.65 -1.92
C ASP A 377 -13.71 -5.92 -2.88
N VAL A 378 -13.03 -4.87 -2.40
CA VAL A 378 -12.03 -4.14 -3.18
C VAL A 378 -10.85 -5.05 -3.52
N LEU A 379 -10.33 -5.81 -2.53
CA LEU A 379 -9.24 -6.76 -2.75
C LEU A 379 -9.62 -7.83 -3.77
N TYR A 380 -10.84 -8.38 -3.69
CA TYR A 380 -11.36 -9.36 -4.65
C TYR A 380 -11.47 -8.78 -6.06
N GLY A 381 -11.97 -7.54 -6.21
CA GLY A 381 -12.05 -6.85 -7.48
C GLY A 381 -10.68 -6.64 -8.14
N TYR A 382 -9.67 -6.20 -7.38
CA TYR A 382 -8.30 -6.04 -7.88
C TYR A 382 -7.62 -7.39 -8.16
N ALA A 383 -7.84 -8.41 -7.32
CA ALA A 383 -7.34 -9.76 -7.56
C ALA A 383 -7.92 -10.36 -8.85
N THR A 384 -9.16 -10.02 -9.20
CA THR A 384 -9.78 -10.41 -10.47
C THR A 384 -9.03 -9.85 -11.67
N LEU A 385 -8.46 -8.63 -11.59
CA LEU A 385 -7.65 -8.08 -12.68
C LEU A 385 -6.39 -8.92 -12.96
N LEU A 386 -5.85 -9.58 -11.93
CA LEU A 386 -4.69 -10.47 -12.06
C LEU A 386 -5.02 -11.81 -12.73
N THR A 387 -6.31 -12.10 -12.97
CA THR A 387 -6.75 -13.27 -13.75
C THR A 387 -6.71 -13.02 -15.27
N ASP A 388 -6.41 -11.78 -15.70
CA ASP A 388 -6.29 -11.44 -17.12
C ASP A 388 -5.27 -12.36 -17.82
N PRO A 389 -5.66 -13.06 -18.92
CA PRO A 389 -4.72 -13.80 -19.75
C PRO A 389 -3.50 -12.97 -20.22
N ASN A 390 -3.65 -11.64 -20.33
CA ASN A 390 -2.60 -10.72 -20.73
C ASN A 390 -1.89 -10.03 -19.55
N VAL A 391 -2.13 -10.45 -18.30
CA VAL A 391 -1.59 -9.78 -17.09
C VAL A 391 -0.07 -9.58 -17.14
N TYR A 392 0.68 -10.53 -17.69
CA TYR A 392 2.14 -10.43 -17.81
C TYR A 392 2.59 -9.29 -18.72
N ASP A 393 1.85 -9.00 -19.79
CA ASP A 393 2.15 -7.87 -20.66
C ASP A 393 1.82 -6.53 -19.97
N VAL A 394 0.73 -6.48 -19.18
CA VAL A 394 0.36 -5.29 -18.41
C VAL A 394 1.38 -4.98 -17.32
N LEU A 395 1.79 -6.00 -16.56
CA LEU A 395 2.83 -5.88 -15.54
C LEU A 395 4.17 -5.47 -16.14
N GLU A 396 4.56 -6.05 -17.26
CA GLU A 396 5.79 -5.68 -17.97
C GLU A 396 5.75 -4.23 -18.49
N LEU A 397 4.61 -3.78 -19.04
CA LEU A 397 4.43 -2.40 -19.47
C LEU A 397 4.61 -1.43 -18.29
N ALA A 398 3.94 -1.71 -17.17
CA ALA A 398 4.07 -0.91 -15.95
C ALA A 398 5.53 -0.91 -15.44
N ARG A 399 6.19 -2.06 -15.44
CA ARG A 399 7.58 -2.21 -15.01
C ARG A 399 8.52 -1.36 -15.86
N GLN A 400 8.38 -1.39 -17.18
CA GLN A 400 9.19 -0.56 -18.09
C GLN A 400 8.92 0.94 -17.89
N LEU A 401 7.67 1.36 -17.69
CA LEU A 401 7.33 2.76 -17.41
C LEU A 401 8.02 3.28 -16.13
N PHE A 402 7.89 2.55 -15.02
CA PHE A 402 8.54 2.95 -13.76
C PHE A 402 10.06 2.82 -13.81
N ARG A 403 10.59 1.84 -14.54
CA ARG A 403 12.04 1.62 -14.63
C ARG A 403 12.73 2.62 -15.55
N ASP A 404 12.19 2.88 -16.74
CA ASP A 404 12.92 3.56 -17.81
C ASP A 404 12.32 4.92 -18.21
N HIS A 405 11.06 5.21 -17.81
CA HIS A 405 10.31 6.41 -18.21
C HIS A 405 9.81 7.23 -17.00
N GLU A 406 10.72 7.54 -16.07
CA GLU A 406 10.37 8.27 -14.84
C GLU A 406 9.73 9.63 -15.12
N ALA A 407 10.22 10.39 -16.09
CA ALA A 407 9.76 11.76 -16.30
C ALA A 407 8.31 11.81 -16.75
N GLU A 408 7.95 10.94 -17.69
CA GLU A 408 6.59 10.80 -18.21
C GLU A 408 5.65 10.25 -17.12
N THR A 409 6.10 9.23 -16.40
CA THR A 409 5.31 8.60 -15.33
C THR A 409 5.07 9.58 -14.17
N ALA A 410 6.10 10.27 -13.68
CA ALA A 410 5.98 11.24 -12.59
C ALA A 410 5.11 12.44 -12.98
N ARG A 411 5.21 12.92 -14.23
CA ARG A 411 4.36 13.99 -14.74
C ARG A 411 2.90 13.57 -14.80
N LEU A 412 2.61 12.38 -15.33
CA LEU A 412 1.25 11.87 -15.43
C LEU A 412 0.64 11.64 -14.04
N VAL A 413 1.36 11.00 -13.13
CA VAL A 413 0.91 10.76 -11.75
C VAL A 413 0.65 12.08 -11.02
N GLU A 414 1.56 13.06 -11.09
CA GLU A 414 1.35 14.37 -10.48
C GLU A 414 0.14 15.09 -11.09
N ALA A 415 -0.03 15.04 -12.41
CA ALA A 415 -1.18 15.65 -13.09
C ALA A 415 -2.51 15.03 -12.62
N LEU A 416 -2.58 13.70 -12.50
CA LEU A 416 -3.74 12.99 -11.97
C LEU A 416 -4.04 13.39 -10.51
N ILE A 417 -3.01 13.48 -9.66
CA ILE A 417 -3.17 13.89 -8.25
C ILE A 417 -3.65 15.34 -8.16
N ARG A 418 -3.09 16.25 -8.95
CA ARG A 418 -3.51 17.66 -8.99
C ARG A 418 -4.95 17.80 -9.47
N THR A 419 -5.35 17.03 -10.47
CA THR A 419 -6.73 16.95 -10.94
C THR A 419 -7.67 16.46 -9.84
N ALA A 420 -7.32 15.38 -9.14
CA ALA A 420 -8.14 14.86 -8.04
C ALA A 420 -8.31 15.89 -6.92
N ARG A 421 -7.23 16.59 -6.52
CA ARG A 421 -7.28 17.65 -5.50
C ARG A 421 -8.00 18.90 -5.95
N LEU A 422 -8.03 19.15 -7.25
CA LEU A 422 -8.76 20.28 -7.77
C LEU A 422 -10.25 20.15 -7.46
N ALA A 423 -10.78 18.93 -7.51
CA ALA A 423 -12.19 18.65 -7.21
C ALA A 423 -12.59 19.05 -5.77
N ASP A 424 -11.67 19.06 -4.80
CA ASP A 424 -11.95 19.49 -3.42
C ASP A 424 -12.40 20.96 -3.34
N GLY A 425 -12.03 21.79 -4.34
CA GLY A 425 -12.46 23.19 -4.45
C GLY A 425 -13.87 23.38 -5.03
N TYR A 426 -14.51 22.30 -5.49
CA TYR A 426 -15.81 22.30 -6.17
C TYR A 426 -16.77 21.34 -5.49
N PRO A 427 -17.22 21.63 -4.25
CA PRO A 427 -18.08 20.73 -3.49
C PRO A 427 -19.45 20.49 -4.15
N ASP A 428 -19.89 21.41 -5.01
CA ASP A 428 -21.15 21.30 -5.75
C ASP A 428 -21.02 20.38 -6.99
N ALA A 429 -19.81 19.95 -7.38
CA ALA A 429 -19.57 19.02 -8.48
C ALA A 429 -19.82 17.57 -8.02
N GLU A 430 -21.10 17.23 -7.84
CA GLU A 430 -21.57 15.93 -7.38
C GLU A 430 -22.63 15.36 -8.33
N LEU A 431 -22.53 14.07 -8.65
CA LEU A 431 -23.58 13.38 -9.42
C LEU A 431 -24.81 13.18 -8.54
N GLU A 432 -25.99 13.34 -9.13
CA GLU A 432 -27.25 13.06 -8.45
C GLU A 432 -27.30 11.61 -7.91
N PRO A 433 -27.76 11.39 -6.66
CA PRO A 433 -27.86 10.05 -6.10
C PRO A 433 -28.71 9.11 -6.97
N GLY A 434 -28.16 7.92 -7.26
CA GLY A 434 -28.79 6.92 -8.12
C GLY A 434 -28.60 7.18 -9.63
N SER A 435 -27.73 8.11 -10.03
CA SER A 435 -27.39 8.35 -11.44
C SER A 435 -26.77 7.11 -12.11
N PRO A 436 -27.34 6.61 -13.23
CA PRO A 436 -26.78 5.48 -13.95
C PRO A 436 -25.76 5.88 -15.03
N LEU A 437 -25.19 7.10 -14.96
CA LEU A 437 -24.23 7.62 -15.94
C LEU A 437 -23.14 6.61 -16.34
N TYR A 438 -22.47 6.00 -15.36
CA TYR A 438 -21.41 5.05 -15.67
C TYR A 438 -21.95 3.74 -16.24
N ASP A 439 -23.13 3.30 -15.78
CA ASP A 439 -23.80 2.11 -16.32
C ASP A 439 -24.20 2.28 -17.79
N ASP A 440 -24.54 3.50 -18.21
CA ASP A 440 -24.88 3.83 -19.60
C ASP A 440 -23.64 4.11 -20.47
N LEU A 441 -22.56 4.62 -19.88
CA LEU A 441 -21.28 4.84 -20.59
C LEU A 441 -20.51 3.53 -20.85
N MET A 442 -20.48 2.59 -19.89
CA MET A 442 -19.66 1.38 -20.00
C MET A 442 -20.01 0.50 -21.20
N PRO A 443 -21.28 0.28 -21.59
CA PRO A 443 -21.63 -0.46 -22.80
C PRO A 443 -21.08 0.18 -24.08
N VAL A 444 -21.09 1.51 -24.19
CA VAL A 444 -20.52 2.23 -25.34
C VAL A 444 -19.00 2.05 -25.37
N ILE A 445 -18.34 2.22 -24.22
CA ILE A 445 -16.89 1.99 -24.08
C ILE A 445 -16.53 0.54 -24.41
N ALA A 446 -17.34 -0.43 -23.99
CA ALA A 446 -17.17 -1.85 -24.31
C ALA A 446 -17.22 -2.09 -25.83
N GLN A 447 -18.14 -1.45 -26.55
CA GLN A 447 -18.20 -1.52 -28.02
C GLN A 447 -16.97 -0.86 -28.68
N ILE A 448 -16.49 0.28 -28.14
CA ILE A 448 -15.29 0.95 -28.64
C ILE A 448 -14.06 0.04 -28.51
N VAL A 449 -13.84 -0.57 -27.35
CA VAL A 449 -12.67 -1.46 -27.13
C VAL A 449 -12.81 -2.82 -27.82
N GLN A 450 -14.03 -3.24 -28.17
CA GLN A 450 -14.28 -4.42 -29.00
C GLN A 450 -14.09 -4.16 -30.49
N THR A 451 -14.14 -2.91 -30.94
CA THR A 451 -13.92 -2.55 -32.35
C THR A 451 -12.42 -2.65 -32.66
N PRO A 452 -11.99 -3.59 -33.53
CA PRO A 452 -10.56 -3.85 -33.76
C PRO A 452 -9.84 -2.63 -34.35
N GLY A 453 -8.73 -2.18 -33.75
CA GLY A 453 -7.92 -1.07 -34.25
C GLY A 453 -8.41 0.32 -33.84
N LEU A 454 -9.65 0.46 -33.37
CA LEU A 454 -10.24 1.75 -33.00
C LEU A 454 -9.56 2.35 -31.76
N THR A 455 -9.31 1.54 -30.74
CA THR A 455 -8.69 2.04 -29.49
C THR A 455 -7.27 2.52 -29.74
N GLU A 456 -6.52 1.79 -30.57
CA GLU A 456 -5.17 2.10 -30.99
C GLU A 456 -5.12 3.40 -31.79
N ASP A 457 -6.07 3.59 -32.71
CA ASP A 457 -6.18 4.83 -33.50
C ASP A 457 -6.65 6.01 -32.65
N LEU A 458 -7.49 5.80 -31.63
CA LEU A 458 -7.86 6.83 -30.66
C LEU A 458 -6.66 7.25 -29.80
N LEU A 459 -5.87 6.31 -29.29
CA LEU A 459 -4.64 6.60 -28.56
C LEU A 459 -3.63 7.35 -29.43
N ARG A 460 -3.57 7.05 -30.74
CA ARG A 460 -2.73 7.79 -31.69
C ARG A 460 -3.29 9.17 -32.03
N ALA A 461 -4.61 9.33 -32.07
CA ALA A 461 -5.24 10.63 -32.29
C ALA A 461 -4.85 11.64 -31.21
N LEU A 462 -4.67 11.18 -29.96
CA LEU A 462 -4.19 12.01 -28.85
C LEU A 462 -2.74 12.52 -29.02
N GLU A 463 -1.94 11.96 -29.93
CA GLU A 463 -0.60 12.48 -30.25
C GLU A 463 -0.63 13.77 -31.08
N ALA A 464 -1.76 14.05 -31.75
CA ALA A 464 -1.88 15.22 -32.61
C ALA A 464 -1.85 16.51 -31.77
N PRO A 465 -0.90 17.44 -32.00
CA PRO A 465 -0.76 18.64 -31.19
C PRO A 465 -2.01 19.53 -31.25
N GLU A 466 -2.78 19.46 -32.33
CA GLU A 466 -4.05 20.18 -32.46
C GLU A 466 -5.11 19.67 -31.47
N VAL A 467 -5.07 18.40 -31.07
CA VAL A 467 -6.00 17.83 -30.07
C VAL A 467 -5.74 18.42 -28.68
N ALA A 468 -4.52 18.85 -28.37
CA ALA A 468 -4.21 19.52 -27.10
C ALA A 468 -4.98 20.85 -26.93
N GLU A 469 -5.26 21.54 -28.04
CA GLU A 469 -5.99 22.81 -28.05
C GLU A 469 -7.51 22.62 -27.94
N LEU A 470 -8.02 21.40 -28.17
CA LEU A 470 -9.45 21.07 -28.10
C LEU A 470 -10.02 21.31 -26.69
N GLY A 471 -9.23 21.03 -25.65
CA GLY A 471 -9.63 21.26 -24.26
C GLY A 471 -10.01 22.72 -23.98
N LEU A 472 -9.26 23.66 -24.54
CA LEU A 472 -9.57 25.10 -24.42
C LEU A 472 -10.88 25.46 -25.12
N ARG A 473 -11.23 24.77 -26.22
CA ARG A 473 -12.51 24.99 -26.91
C ARG A 473 -13.68 24.48 -26.09
N PHE A 474 -13.54 23.32 -25.45
CA PHE A 474 -14.57 22.81 -24.54
C PHE A 474 -14.72 23.71 -23.32
N ALA A 475 -13.63 24.21 -22.72
CA ALA A 475 -13.69 25.18 -21.63
C ALA A 475 -14.43 26.47 -22.03
N GLU A 476 -14.13 27.02 -23.21
CA GLU A 476 -14.80 28.20 -23.76
C GLU A 476 -16.32 27.92 -23.97
N GLN A 477 -16.67 26.76 -24.53
CA GLN A 477 -18.06 26.35 -24.75
C GLN A 477 -18.82 26.06 -23.44
N MET A 478 -18.16 25.61 -22.37
CA MET A 478 -18.75 25.43 -21.04
C MET A 478 -18.87 26.77 -20.30
N THR A 479 -18.00 27.74 -20.58
CA THR A 479 -17.99 29.04 -19.92
C THR A 479 -19.14 29.94 -20.38
N TYR A 480 -19.41 29.97 -21.68
CA TYR A 480 -20.28 30.96 -22.31
C TYR A 480 -21.62 30.39 -22.79
N LYS A 481 -22.66 31.22 -22.74
CA LYS A 481 -24.03 30.90 -23.19
C LYS A 481 -24.50 31.71 -24.40
N ASP A 482 -23.59 32.41 -25.07
CA ASP A 482 -23.91 33.29 -26.20
C ASP A 482 -24.52 32.54 -27.39
N ARG A 483 -25.14 33.29 -28.30
CA ARG A 483 -25.75 32.76 -29.52
C ARG A 483 -24.82 32.99 -30.72
N PHE A 484 -24.60 31.94 -31.51
CA PHE A 484 -23.87 31.99 -32.78
C PHE A 484 -24.80 31.68 -33.94
N ASP A 485 -25.09 32.65 -34.80
CA ASP A 485 -26.00 32.52 -35.94
C ASP A 485 -25.29 32.76 -37.28
N LEU A 486 -26.00 32.55 -38.39
CA LEU A 486 -25.55 32.96 -39.71
C LEU A 486 -26.18 34.29 -40.10
N ASP A 487 -25.36 35.19 -40.63
CA ASP A 487 -25.88 36.34 -41.36
C ASP A 487 -26.51 35.85 -42.68
N SER A 488 -27.80 36.14 -42.90
CA SER A 488 -28.55 35.59 -44.04
C SER A 488 -28.08 36.09 -45.41
N GLU A 489 -27.33 37.20 -45.48
CA GLU A 489 -26.84 37.74 -46.75
C GLU A 489 -25.42 37.27 -47.07
N THR A 490 -24.54 37.27 -46.06
CA THR A 490 -23.11 36.96 -46.19
C THR A 490 -22.77 35.51 -45.84
N GLN A 491 -23.69 34.79 -45.17
CA GLN A 491 -23.51 33.43 -44.65
C GLN A 491 -22.30 33.29 -43.69
N GLN A 492 -21.87 34.40 -43.10
CA GLN A 492 -20.81 34.41 -42.10
C GLN A 492 -21.40 34.15 -40.71
N VAL A 493 -20.62 33.47 -39.87
CA VAL A 493 -20.98 33.26 -38.47
C VAL A 493 -20.92 34.60 -37.72
N VAL A 494 -22.00 34.94 -37.02
CA VAL A 494 -22.12 36.11 -36.15
C VAL A 494 -22.34 35.66 -34.71
N GLY A 495 -21.63 36.26 -33.77
CA GLY A 495 -21.64 35.89 -32.36
C GLY A 495 -20.31 36.21 -31.70
N SER A 496 -20.26 36.17 -30.38
CA SER A 496 -19.02 36.35 -29.61
C SER A 496 -19.15 35.72 -28.24
N PHE A 497 -18.06 35.16 -27.72
CA PHE A 497 -17.94 34.71 -26.34
C PHE A 497 -17.90 35.92 -25.39
N ALA A 498 -19.04 36.31 -24.85
CA ALA A 498 -19.21 37.55 -24.09
C ALA A 498 -20.02 37.36 -22.80
N THR A 499 -20.98 36.45 -22.77
CA THR A 499 -21.92 36.25 -21.67
C THR A 499 -21.67 34.91 -21.00
N PRO A 500 -21.06 34.89 -19.80
CA PRO A 500 -20.87 33.66 -19.04
C PRO A 500 -22.22 33.03 -18.64
N VAL A 501 -22.24 31.71 -18.46
CA VAL A 501 -23.36 30.98 -17.86
C VAL A 501 -23.66 31.55 -16.46
N ASP A 502 -24.95 31.75 -16.15
CA ASP A 502 -25.38 32.13 -14.81
C ASP A 502 -25.61 30.86 -13.99
N ARG A 503 -24.65 30.51 -13.12
CA ARG A 503 -24.65 29.26 -12.33
C ARG A 503 -25.68 29.27 -11.19
N ASP A 504 -26.21 30.44 -10.84
CA ASP A 504 -27.25 30.57 -9.81
C ASP A 504 -28.67 30.41 -10.38
N ALA A 505 -28.80 30.30 -11.71
CA ALA A 505 -30.05 30.09 -12.41
C ALA A 505 -30.14 28.68 -13.01
N PRO A 506 -31.37 28.10 -13.14
CA PRO A 506 -31.53 26.81 -13.79
C PRO A 506 -30.90 26.77 -15.19
N ASP A 507 -30.36 25.61 -15.55
CA ASP A 507 -29.80 25.32 -16.87
C ASP A 507 -30.93 25.09 -17.88
N SER A 508 -31.68 26.16 -18.17
CA SER A 508 -32.85 26.12 -19.06
C SER A 508 -32.82 27.24 -20.10
N GLY A 509 -33.45 26.98 -21.24
CA GLY A 509 -33.44 27.85 -22.41
C GLY A 509 -32.01 28.21 -22.81
N PHE A 510 -31.71 29.51 -22.84
CA PHE A 510 -30.40 30.05 -23.17
C PHE A 510 -29.48 30.25 -21.96
N ASN A 511 -29.87 29.84 -20.75
CA ASN A 511 -28.90 29.82 -19.65
C ASN A 511 -27.96 28.61 -19.70
N ARG A 512 -28.26 27.60 -20.53
CA ARG A 512 -27.39 26.46 -20.81
C ARG A 512 -26.09 26.90 -21.49
N SER A 513 -24.98 26.25 -21.14
CA SER A 513 -23.70 26.45 -21.82
C SER A 513 -23.81 26.10 -23.31
N LEU A 514 -22.90 26.61 -24.15
CA LEU A 514 -22.81 26.19 -25.55
C LEU A 514 -22.56 24.68 -25.64
N PHE A 515 -21.71 24.14 -24.78
CA PHE A 515 -21.39 22.73 -24.75
C PHE A 515 -22.63 21.86 -24.46
N GLN A 516 -23.41 22.21 -23.44
CA GLN A 516 -24.67 21.52 -23.11
C GLN A 516 -25.66 21.56 -24.28
N ARG A 517 -25.79 22.71 -24.96
CA ARG A 517 -26.67 22.84 -26.14
C ARG A 517 -26.17 22.03 -27.34
N ILE A 518 -24.86 21.91 -27.51
CA ILE A 518 -24.26 21.08 -28.55
C ILE A 518 -24.51 19.59 -28.28
N LEU A 519 -24.35 19.12 -27.04
CA LEU A 519 -24.69 17.75 -26.68
C LEU A 519 -26.16 17.43 -26.97
N HIS A 520 -27.07 18.36 -26.60
CA HIS A 520 -28.49 18.25 -26.91
C HIS A 520 -28.76 18.16 -28.42
N LEU A 521 -28.09 19.00 -29.22
CA LEU A 521 -28.18 18.96 -30.69
C LEU A 521 -27.74 17.61 -31.25
N ILE A 522 -26.62 17.07 -30.77
CA ILE A 522 -26.08 15.79 -31.23
C ILE A 522 -27.05 14.66 -30.88
N HIS A 523 -27.58 14.65 -29.66
CA HIS A 523 -28.59 13.67 -29.24
C HIS A 523 -29.85 13.75 -30.13
N ASP A 524 -30.36 14.95 -30.40
CA ASP A 524 -31.54 15.15 -31.24
C ASP A 524 -31.32 14.80 -32.73
N ALA A 525 -30.07 14.89 -33.19
CA ALA A 525 -29.64 14.50 -34.53
C ALA A 525 -29.35 13.00 -34.66
N ASN A 526 -29.09 12.30 -33.55
CA ASN A 526 -28.82 10.87 -33.51
C ASN A 526 -30.07 10.07 -33.93
N GLY A 527 -29.93 9.26 -34.97
CA GLY A 527 -31.06 8.57 -35.62
C GLY A 527 -32.07 9.48 -36.34
N ALA A 528 -31.85 10.80 -36.38
CA ALA A 528 -32.74 11.72 -37.07
C ALA A 528 -32.59 11.57 -38.60
N ARG A 529 -33.67 11.18 -39.27
CA ARG A 529 -33.68 10.99 -40.72
C ARG A 529 -33.87 12.31 -41.45
N LEU A 530 -32.98 12.62 -42.39
CA LEU A 530 -33.11 13.75 -43.30
C LEU A 530 -33.32 13.24 -44.74
N CYS A 531 -34.42 13.64 -45.38
CA CYS A 531 -34.70 13.22 -46.75
C CYS A 531 -35.43 14.29 -47.57
N ASN A 532 -35.42 14.15 -48.89
CA ASN A 532 -36.15 15.06 -49.77
C ASN A 532 -37.67 14.95 -49.55
N LYS A 533 -38.39 16.07 -49.71
CA LYS A 533 -39.84 16.13 -49.50
C LYS A 533 -40.62 15.46 -50.62
N GLN A 534 -41.89 15.16 -50.37
CA GLN A 534 -42.80 14.70 -51.41
C GLN A 534 -42.97 15.77 -52.49
N GLY A 535 -42.76 15.38 -53.76
CA GLY A 535 -42.82 16.30 -54.89
C GLY A 535 -41.60 17.23 -54.96
N ALA A 536 -40.47 16.84 -54.38
CA ALA A 536 -39.20 17.54 -54.53
C ALA A 536 -38.85 17.73 -56.00
N VAL A 537 -38.33 18.90 -56.37
CA VAL A 537 -38.14 19.29 -57.77
C VAL A 537 -36.70 19.67 -58.03
N ILE A 538 -36.12 19.16 -59.11
CA ILE A 538 -34.88 19.70 -59.69
C ILE A 538 -35.29 20.59 -60.86
N ARG A 539 -34.81 21.84 -60.88
CA ARG A 539 -35.10 22.82 -61.94
C ARG A 539 -33.94 22.92 -62.92
N ASP A 540 -34.27 23.27 -64.16
CA ASP A 540 -33.26 23.67 -65.14
C ASP A 540 -32.59 24.99 -64.69
N PRO A 541 -31.25 25.02 -64.56
CA PRO A 541 -30.53 26.19 -64.03
C PRO A 541 -30.60 27.43 -64.94
N ILE A 542 -31.01 27.28 -66.21
CA ILE A 542 -31.11 28.40 -67.18
C ILE A 542 -32.56 28.88 -67.32
N LEU A 543 -33.52 27.96 -67.33
CA LEU A 543 -34.93 28.22 -67.63
C LEU A 543 -35.84 28.21 -66.39
N GLY A 544 -35.37 27.74 -65.22
CA GLY A 544 -36.13 27.70 -63.97
C GLY A 544 -37.33 26.73 -63.96
N ILE A 545 -37.45 25.88 -64.98
CA ILE A 545 -38.55 24.92 -65.14
C ILE A 545 -38.23 23.58 -64.47
N PRO A 546 -39.19 22.89 -63.84
CA PRO A 546 -39.03 21.53 -63.34
C PRO A 546 -38.55 20.56 -64.43
N ILE A 547 -37.43 19.88 -64.22
CA ILE A 547 -36.89 18.85 -65.12
C ILE A 547 -36.97 17.43 -64.54
N ALA A 548 -37.12 17.31 -63.22
CA ALA A 548 -37.55 16.08 -62.55
C ALA A 548 -38.30 16.39 -61.26
N THR A 549 -39.18 15.48 -60.89
CA THR A 549 -39.88 15.44 -59.60
C THR A 549 -39.59 14.12 -58.91
N TYR A 550 -39.57 14.11 -57.58
CA TYR A 550 -39.24 12.96 -56.76
C TYR A 550 -40.28 12.74 -55.66
N ASP A 551 -40.54 11.49 -55.34
CA ASP A 551 -41.30 11.10 -54.15
C ASP A 551 -40.45 11.30 -52.89
N GLU A 552 -41.10 11.32 -51.72
CA GLU A 552 -40.42 11.49 -50.43
C GLU A 552 -39.29 10.46 -50.25
N CYS A 553 -38.11 10.95 -49.85
CA CYS A 553 -36.88 10.18 -49.70
C CYS A 553 -36.37 9.42 -50.95
N GLU A 554 -36.89 9.70 -52.16
CA GLU A 554 -36.42 9.08 -53.41
C GLU A 554 -35.10 9.69 -53.91
N LEU A 555 -34.96 11.02 -53.86
CA LEU A 555 -33.77 11.74 -54.35
C LEU A 555 -32.61 11.68 -53.35
N LEU A 556 -32.89 11.96 -52.08
CA LEU A 556 -31.87 12.05 -51.03
C LEU A 556 -32.44 11.42 -49.76
N ARG A 557 -31.66 10.55 -49.13
CA ARG A 557 -31.99 9.95 -47.85
C ARG A 557 -30.74 9.74 -46.99
N ILE A 558 -30.68 10.45 -45.88
CA ILE A 558 -29.69 10.27 -44.81
C ILE A 558 -30.43 9.65 -43.64
N ASP A 559 -30.03 8.43 -43.26
CA ASP A 559 -30.71 7.68 -42.20
C ASP A 559 -30.36 8.19 -40.79
N ASP A 560 -29.17 8.73 -40.60
CA ASP A 560 -28.71 9.32 -39.35
C ASP A 560 -27.95 10.63 -39.62
N LEU A 561 -28.55 11.75 -39.22
CA LEU A 561 -28.00 13.07 -39.46
C LEU A 561 -26.72 13.33 -38.67
N ALA A 562 -26.63 12.86 -37.42
CA ALA A 562 -25.45 13.04 -36.58
C ALA A 562 -24.25 12.28 -37.15
N VAL A 563 -24.44 11.01 -37.51
CA VAL A 563 -23.39 10.18 -38.15
C VAL A 563 -22.92 10.81 -39.46
N PHE A 564 -23.86 11.23 -40.31
CA PHE A 564 -23.51 11.90 -41.56
C PHE A 564 -22.73 13.20 -41.35
N TYR A 565 -23.07 13.95 -40.29
CA TYR A 565 -22.36 15.17 -39.93
C TYR A 565 -20.93 14.86 -39.45
N VAL A 566 -20.73 13.87 -38.58
CA VAL A 566 -19.40 13.42 -38.14
C VAL A 566 -18.54 12.98 -39.33
N GLN A 567 -19.14 12.27 -40.29
CA GLN A 567 -18.46 11.89 -41.54
C GLN A 567 -18.01 13.10 -42.38
N SER A 568 -18.65 14.27 -42.24
CA SER A 568 -18.20 15.47 -42.95
C SER A 568 -16.94 16.09 -42.33
N ILE A 569 -16.69 15.83 -41.05
CA ILE A 569 -15.47 16.27 -40.34
C ILE A 569 -14.28 15.40 -40.72
N ALA A 570 -14.49 14.08 -40.82
CA ALA A 570 -13.49 13.10 -41.22
C ALA A 570 -13.21 13.14 -42.73
N TYR A 571 -12.03 12.65 -43.12
CA TYR A 571 -11.63 12.53 -44.52
C TYR A 571 -11.80 11.11 -45.06
N ALA A 572 -12.18 11.02 -46.33
CA ALA A 572 -12.21 9.76 -47.05
C ALA A 572 -10.78 9.26 -47.28
N LYS A 573 -10.54 7.97 -47.03
CA LYS A 573 -9.25 7.31 -47.27
C LYS A 573 -9.37 6.24 -48.35
N ASP A 574 -8.29 6.03 -49.09
CA ASP A 574 -8.17 4.92 -50.03
C ASP A 574 -7.87 3.59 -49.31
N ALA A 575 -7.81 2.49 -50.07
CA ALA A 575 -7.53 1.17 -49.51
C ALA A 575 -6.12 1.02 -48.90
N ALA A 576 -5.23 1.98 -49.13
CA ALA A 576 -3.90 2.04 -48.53
C ALA A 576 -3.83 3.00 -47.32
N GLY A 577 -4.97 3.57 -46.90
CA GLY A 577 -5.07 4.49 -45.76
C GLY A 577 -4.67 5.92 -46.07
N ASN A 578 -4.44 6.29 -47.34
CA ASN A 578 -4.11 7.66 -47.70
C ASN A 578 -5.37 8.50 -47.85
N VAL A 579 -5.33 9.75 -47.37
CA VAL A 579 -6.41 10.72 -47.58
C VAL A 579 -6.62 10.93 -49.08
N ILE A 580 -7.87 10.87 -49.51
CA ILE A 580 -8.28 11.15 -50.87
C ILE A 580 -8.42 12.66 -51.04
N TYR A 581 -7.84 13.21 -52.11
CA TYR A 581 -7.92 14.63 -52.43
C TYR A 581 -8.75 14.86 -53.69
N ASP A 582 -9.61 15.86 -53.62
CA ASP A 582 -10.25 16.48 -54.78
C ASP A 582 -9.41 17.64 -55.29
N ASN A 583 -9.63 18.02 -56.55
CA ASN A 583 -9.01 19.19 -57.14
C ASN A 583 -10.06 20.28 -57.30
N ILE A 584 -10.11 21.19 -56.32
CA ILE A 584 -11.05 22.31 -56.30
C ILE A 584 -10.28 23.55 -56.74
N ASP A 585 -10.66 24.11 -57.90
CA ASP A 585 -10.02 25.30 -58.49
C ASP A 585 -8.49 25.24 -58.64
N GLY A 586 -7.94 24.03 -58.83
CA GLY A 586 -6.49 23.82 -58.97
C GLY A 586 -5.77 23.57 -57.63
N VAL A 587 -6.49 23.51 -56.51
CA VAL A 587 -5.96 23.23 -55.18
C VAL A 587 -6.32 21.80 -54.76
N PRO A 588 -5.33 20.98 -54.35
CA PRO A 588 -5.60 19.69 -53.72
C PRO A 588 -6.29 19.91 -52.37
N THR A 589 -7.55 19.52 -52.27
CA THR A 589 -8.37 19.66 -51.07
C THR A 589 -8.77 18.28 -50.54
N PRO A 590 -8.57 17.97 -49.26
CA PRO A 590 -9.00 16.71 -48.68
C PRO A 590 -10.51 16.49 -48.88
N ARG A 591 -10.89 15.31 -49.35
CA ARG A 591 -12.29 14.96 -49.56
C ARG A 591 -12.94 14.51 -48.24
N PRO A 592 -14.04 15.14 -47.78
CA PRO A 592 -14.82 14.64 -46.64
C PRO A 592 -15.31 13.19 -46.84
N LYS A 593 -15.39 12.40 -45.76
CA LYS A 593 -15.93 11.03 -45.83
C LYS A 593 -17.43 11.04 -46.17
N ALA A 594 -18.17 12.01 -45.64
CA ALA A 594 -19.59 12.17 -45.92
C ALA A 594 -19.83 12.28 -47.42
N ARG A 595 -20.82 11.54 -47.92
CA ARG A 595 -21.21 11.57 -49.32
C ARG A 595 -22.73 11.57 -49.43
N PHE A 596 -23.31 12.62 -50.01
CA PHE A 596 -24.74 12.65 -50.25
C PHE A 596 -25.17 11.47 -51.13
N PRO A 597 -26.11 10.62 -50.66
CA PRO A 597 -26.60 9.48 -51.42
C PRO A 597 -27.69 9.89 -52.42
N PHE A 598 -27.35 10.79 -53.35
CA PHE A 598 -28.31 11.25 -54.35
C PHE A 598 -28.67 10.15 -55.36
N THR A 599 -29.96 9.92 -55.57
CA THR A 599 -30.50 9.00 -56.58
C THR A 599 -31.30 9.77 -57.62
N PHE A 600 -30.71 9.95 -58.80
CA PHE A 600 -31.37 10.66 -59.89
C PHE A 600 -32.21 9.70 -60.74
N ASN A 601 -33.48 10.02 -60.96
CA ASN A 601 -34.43 9.19 -61.71
C ASN A 601 -34.32 9.36 -63.24
N ASN A 602 -33.36 10.16 -63.71
CA ASN A 602 -33.08 10.42 -65.12
C ASN A 602 -31.57 10.47 -65.39
N ALA A 603 -31.10 9.69 -66.36
CA ALA A 603 -29.70 9.63 -66.78
C ALA A 603 -29.14 10.97 -67.27
N LEU A 604 -29.97 11.84 -67.84
CA LEU A 604 -29.56 13.19 -68.25
C LEU A 604 -29.19 14.06 -67.04
N ILE A 605 -29.95 13.94 -65.94
CA ILE A 605 -29.71 14.71 -64.70
C ILE A 605 -28.44 14.21 -64.03
N SER A 606 -28.27 12.88 -63.94
CA SER A 606 -27.06 12.27 -63.41
C SER A 606 -25.78 12.66 -64.18
N ALA A 607 -25.89 13.10 -65.44
CA ALA A 607 -24.75 13.53 -66.25
C ALA A 607 -24.44 15.03 -66.13
N ILE A 608 -25.37 15.83 -65.63
CA ILE A 608 -25.25 17.30 -65.52
C ILE A 608 -24.98 17.74 -64.08
N VAL A 609 -25.52 17.03 -63.08
CA VAL A 609 -25.28 17.35 -61.67
C VAL A 609 -23.87 16.94 -61.28
N ASN A 610 -23.01 17.94 -61.07
CA ASN A 610 -21.65 17.84 -60.57
C ASN A 610 -21.47 18.75 -59.33
N ASP A 611 -20.30 18.69 -58.69
CA ASP A 611 -20.01 19.49 -57.49
C ASP A 611 -20.18 21.00 -57.72
N ASP A 612 -19.70 21.52 -58.85
CA ASP A 612 -19.79 22.95 -59.17
C ASP A 612 -21.25 23.42 -59.31
N LEU A 613 -22.12 22.57 -59.89
CA LEU A 613 -23.54 22.86 -60.00
C LEU A 613 -24.24 22.82 -58.64
N LEU A 614 -23.95 21.82 -57.80
CA LEU A 614 -24.53 21.73 -56.46
C LEU A 614 -24.17 22.95 -55.62
N GLU A 615 -22.90 23.37 -55.66
CA GLU A 615 -22.41 24.53 -54.92
C GLU A 615 -23.02 25.84 -55.45
N SER A 616 -23.05 26.02 -56.78
CA SER A 616 -23.62 27.20 -57.42
C SER A 616 -25.14 27.34 -57.21
N GLU A 617 -25.90 26.25 -57.35
CA GLU A 617 -27.36 26.28 -57.24
C GLU A 617 -27.84 26.38 -55.79
N SER A 618 -27.15 25.71 -54.86
CA SER A 618 -27.42 25.87 -53.42
C SER A 618 -27.04 27.25 -52.91
N GLY A 619 -26.05 27.91 -53.55
CA GLY A 619 -25.48 29.16 -53.08
C GLY A 619 -24.68 29.01 -51.78
N ILE A 620 -24.27 27.79 -51.44
CA ILE A 620 -23.53 27.45 -50.21
C ILE A 620 -22.16 26.90 -50.61
N GLU A 621 -21.10 27.62 -50.24
CA GLU A 621 -19.72 27.16 -50.47
C GLU A 621 -19.46 25.81 -49.79
N GLY A 622 -18.83 24.87 -50.51
CA GLY A 622 -18.58 23.51 -50.03
C GLY A 622 -19.79 22.57 -50.05
N PHE A 623 -20.97 23.00 -50.53
CA PHE A 623 -22.13 22.12 -50.71
C PHE A 623 -21.97 21.27 -51.98
N ARG A 624 -21.15 20.22 -51.86
CA ARG A 624 -20.75 19.29 -52.91
C ARG A 624 -21.31 17.90 -52.65
N PHE A 625 -21.07 16.93 -53.54
CA PHE A 625 -21.39 15.52 -53.26
C PHE A 625 -20.72 15.02 -51.97
N HIS A 626 -19.53 15.54 -51.67
CA HIS A 626 -18.84 15.38 -50.40
C HIS A 626 -18.83 16.73 -49.65
N PRO A 627 -19.87 17.02 -48.85
CA PRO A 627 -20.05 18.33 -48.24
C PRO A 627 -19.06 18.57 -47.10
N THR A 628 -18.64 19.83 -46.93
CA THR A 628 -17.90 20.27 -45.73
C THR A 628 -18.86 20.44 -44.52
N PRO A 629 -18.38 20.36 -43.27
CA PRO A 629 -19.24 20.56 -42.10
C PRO A 629 -19.83 21.99 -42.07
N GLN A 630 -19.08 22.98 -42.56
CA GLN A 630 -19.55 24.36 -42.76
C GLN A 630 -20.73 24.42 -43.75
N ALA A 631 -20.65 23.69 -44.87
CA ALA A 631 -21.76 23.64 -45.82
C ALA A 631 -23.01 22.98 -45.20
N LEU A 632 -22.82 21.96 -44.37
CA LEU A 632 -23.92 21.32 -43.64
C LEU A 632 -24.56 22.27 -42.60
N ASN A 633 -23.76 23.06 -41.89
CA ASN A 633 -24.29 24.09 -40.99
C ASN A 633 -25.20 25.07 -41.73
N ARG A 634 -24.78 25.54 -42.90
CA ARG A 634 -25.56 26.44 -43.75
C ARG A 634 -26.83 25.76 -44.27
N ALA A 635 -26.74 24.50 -44.69
CA ALA A 635 -27.91 23.74 -45.14
C ALA A 635 -28.95 23.53 -44.03
N LEU A 636 -28.52 23.41 -42.77
CA LEU A 636 -29.40 23.19 -41.62
C LEU A 636 -29.95 24.49 -41.01
N PHE A 637 -29.17 25.59 -41.01
CA PHE A 637 -29.46 26.79 -40.23
C PHE A 637 -29.65 28.09 -41.03
N LEU A 638 -29.48 28.11 -42.37
CA LEU A 638 -29.84 29.29 -43.16
C LEU A 638 -31.36 29.49 -43.19
N ASP A 639 -31.82 30.66 -42.74
CA ASP A 639 -33.21 31.08 -42.79
C ASP A 639 -33.32 32.49 -43.41
N PRO A 640 -34.02 32.67 -44.55
CA PRO A 640 -34.71 31.64 -45.32
C PRO A 640 -33.75 30.67 -46.02
N MET A 641 -34.16 29.40 -46.09
CA MET A 641 -33.43 28.36 -46.82
C MET A 641 -33.27 28.73 -48.30
N PRO A 642 -32.09 28.51 -48.92
CA PRO A 642 -31.88 28.77 -50.35
C PRO A 642 -32.92 28.07 -51.24
N ALA A 643 -33.35 28.72 -52.31
CA ALA A 643 -34.45 28.26 -53.15
C ALA A 643 -34.26 26.83 -53.69
N PHE A 644 -33.02 26.49 -54.09
CA PHE A 644 -32.66 25.15 -54.54
C PHE A 644 -32.91 24.08 -53.47
N LEU A 645 -32.46 24.32 -52.23
CA LEU A 645 -32.69 23.41 -51.11
C LEU A 645 -34.18 23.38 -50.73
N ALA A 646 -34.85 24.53 -50.73
CA ALA A 646 -36.27 24.64 -50.42
C ALA A 646 -37.16 23.94 -51.46
N ASP A 647 -36.75 23.84 -52.72
CA ASP A 647 -37.43 23.06 -53.76
C ASP A 647 -37.27 21.54 -53.55
N ALA A 648 -36.18 21.11 -52.91
CA ALA A 648 -35.85 19.70 -52.71
C ALA A 648 -36.26 19.15 -51.34
N MET A 649 -36.20 19.95 -50.27
CA MET A 649 -36.26 19.48 -48.88
C MET A 649 -37.14 20.38 -48.01
N ASP A 650 -37.73 19.79 -46.97
CA ASP A 650 -38.30 20.53 -45.86
C ASP A 650 -37.21 20.79 -44.81
N PRO A 651 -37.37 21.79 -43.91
CA PRO A 651 -36.45 21.99 -42.80
C PRO A 651 -36.26 20.69 -42.00
N ALA A 652 -35.02 20.40 -41.63
CA ALA A 652 -34.68 19.21 -40.87
C ALA A 652 -35.52 19.11 -39.59
N ARG A 653 -35.79 17.89 -39.16
CA ARG A 653 -36.50 17.60 -37.91
C ARG A 653 -35.60 16.77 -37.00
N CYS A 654 -35.68 17.02 -35.69
CA CYS A 654 -35.06 16.19 -34.68
C CYS A 654 -35.70 14.79 -34.69
N ASN A 655 -35.06 13.81 -34.06
CA ASN A 655 -35.63 12.48 -33.85
C ASN A 655 -37.00 12.56 -33.12
N GLU A 656 -37.19 13.58 -32.30
CA GLU A 656 -38.44 13.86 -31.60
C GLU A 656 -39.52 14.56 -32.45
N GLY A 657 -39.20 14.97 -33.68
CA GLY A 657 -40.12 15.53 -34.66
C GLY A 657 -40.24 17.06 -34.65
N ASP A 658 -39.59 17.75 -33.71
CA ASP A 658 -39.49 19.21 -33.69
C ASP A 658 -38.62 19.72 -34.84
N ARG A 659 -38.82 20.99 -35.23
CA ARG A 659 -37.99 21.61 -36.29
C ARG A 659 -36.60 21.86 -35.74
N PHE A 660 -35.60 21.31 -36.40
CA PHE A 660 -34.20 21.35 -35.97
C PHE A 660 -33.69 22.78 -35.78
N ILE A 661 -34.02 23.67 -36.72
CA ILE A 661 -33.66 25.09 -36.65
C ILE A 661 -34.31 25.83 -35.48
N ASP A 662 -35.52 25.44 -35.07
CA ASP A 662 -36.25 26.10 -33.98
C ASP A 662 -35.72 25.60 -32.61
N ALA A 663 -35.35 24.32 -32.51
CA ALA A 663 -34.84 23.70 -31.29
C ALA A 663 -33.37 24.05 -30.99
N HIS A 664 -32.53 24.18 -32.03
CA HIS A 664 -31.07 24.24 -31.88
C HIS A 664 -30.42 25.51 -32.43
N ALA A 665 -31.21 26.54 -32.75
CA ALA A 665 -30.68 27.83 -33.20
C ALA A 665 -29.57 28.35 -32.27
N GLY A 666 -28.48 28.83 -32.87
CA GLY A 666 -27.50 29.60 -32.12
C GLY A 666 -26.38 28.82 -31.44
N SER A 667 -26.21 27.53 -31.74
CA SER A 667 -25.31 26.64 -30.98
C SER A 667 -24.18 26.05 -31.83
N LEU A 668 -24.50 25.30 -32.89
CA LEU A 668 -23.51 24.53 -33.68
C LEU A 668 -22.44 25.39 -34.38
N LEU A 669 -22.80 26.60 -34.78
CA LEU A 669 -21.97 27.48 -35.61
C LEU A 669 -20.68 27.93 -34.91
N VAL A 670 -20.59 27.76 -33.58
CA VAL A 670 -19.36 27.97 -32.82
C VAL A 670 -18.23 27.05 -33.26
N TRP A 671 -18.53 25.87 -33.81
CA TRP A 671 -17.52 24.93 -34.32
C TRP A 671 -16.80 25.40 -35.59
N GLU A 672 -17.28 26.45 -36.26
CA GLU A 672 -16.55 27.07 -37.38
C GLU A 672 -15.45 28.02 -36.92
N LEU A 673 -15.38 28.33 -35.62
CA LEU A 673 -14.43 29.26 -35.04
C LEU A 673 -13.23 28.53 -34.43
N ASN A 674 -12.11 29.25 -34.31
CA ASN A 674 -10.94 28.83 -33.56
C ASN A 674 -10.40 27.43 -33.93
N ASP A 675 -10.50 27.07 -35.22
CA ASP A 675 -10.03 25.82 -35.83
C ASP A 675 -10.58 24.54 -35.18
N PHE A 676 -11.78 24.59 -34.56
CA PHE A 676 -12.35 23.46 -33.83
C PHE A 676 -12.45 22.18 -34.68
N TYR A 677 -12.90 22.27 -35.94
CA TYR A 677 -12.98 21.09 -36.82
C TYR A 677 -11.62 20.43 -37.06
N ASP A 678 -10.54 21.21 -37.16
CA ASP A 678 -9.20 20.65 -37.35
C ASP A 678 -8.71 19.97 -36.06
N GLN A 679 -9.06 20.52 -34.89
CA GLN A 679 -8.68 20.00 -33.57
C GLN A 679 -9.43 18.72 -33.20
N VAL A 680 -10.72 18.59 -33.56
CA VAL A 680 -11.52 17.38 -33.28
C VAL A 680 -11.36 16.29 -34.35
N ARG A 681 -10.91 16.65 -35.57
CA ARG A 681 -10.81 15.71 -36.70
C ARG A 681 -10.00 14.45 -36.40
N PRO A 682 -8.84 14.47 -35.72
CA PRO A 682 -8.09 13.24 -35.44
C PRO A 682 -8.93 12.20 -34.68
N ILE A 683 -9.77 12.65 -33.74
CA ILE A 683 -10.68 11.78 -32.97
C ILE A 683 -11.80 11.28 -33.88
N ALA A 684 -12.48 12.17 -34.61
CA ALA A 684 -13.55 11.79 -35.53
C ALA A 684 -13.07 10.84 -36.65
N GLN A 685 -11.83 11.04 -37.12
CA GLN A 685 -11.18 10.20 -38.12
C GLN A 685 -10.96 8.79 -37.60
N ALA A 686 -10.56 8.60 -36.34
CA ALA A 686 -10.39 7.27 -35.76
C ALA A 686 -11.70 6.47 -35.84
N PHE A 687 -12.83 7.04 -35.40
CA PHE A 687 -14.13 6.37 -35.55
C PHE A 687 -14.52 6.13 -37.02
N ALA A 688 -14.26 7.12 -37.88
CA ALA A 688 -14.56 7.02 -39.30
C ALA A 688 -13.72 5.96 -40.02
N ASP A 689 -12.47 5.71 -39.62
CA ASP A 689 -11.63 4.68 -40.24
C ASP A 689 -12.16 3.26 -39.98
N HIS A 690 -12.98 3.09 -38.94
CA HIS A 690 -13.56 1.81 -38.52
C HIS A 690 -15.07 1.70 -38.76
N ASP A 691 -15.67 2.64 -39.51
CA ASP A 691 -17.13 2.74 -39.71
C ASP A 691 -17.93 2.75 -38.38
N ALA A 692 -17.33 3.34 -37.35
CA ALA A 692 -17.79 3.36 -35.96
C ALA A 692 -18.28 4.74 -35.50
N GLU A 693 -18.60 5.66 -36.42
CA GLU A 693 -19.01 7.04 -36.10
C GLU A 693 -20.27 7.08 -35.21
N HIS A 694 -21.12 6.07 -35.30
CA HIS A 694 -22.28 5.91 -34.43
C HIS A 694 -21.89 5.80 -32.95
N LEU A 695 -20.77 5.16 -32.60
CA LEU A 695 -20.29 5.07 -31.21
C LEU A 695 -19.82 6.43 -30.68
N PHE A 696 -19.23 7.27 -31.52
CA PHE A 696 -18.86 8.64 -31.15
C PHE A 696 -20.10 9.49 -30.86
N VAL A 697 -21.13 9.38 -31.71
CA VAL A 697 -22.42 10.05 -31.52
C VAL A 697 -23.13 9.53 -30.27
N GLU A 698 -23.14 8.22 -30.05
CA GLU A 698 -23.77 7.56 -28.89
C GLU A 698 -23.11 7.99 -27.59
N LEU A 699 -21.77 8.07 -27.52
CA LEU A 699 -21.05 8.57 -26.35
C LEU A 699 -21.50 9.98 -25.95
N LEU A 700 -21.60 10.90 -26.93
CA LEU A 700 -22.04 12.27 -26.69
C LEU A 700 -23.55 12.34 -26.36
N SER A 701 -24.34 11.41 -26.90
CA SER A 701 -25.78 11.29 -26.61
C SER A 701 -26.03 10.82 -25.18
N VAL A 702 -25.27 9.84 -24.69
CA VAL A 702 -25.32 9.42 -23.27
C VAL A 702 -24.93 10.58 -22.37
N LEU A 703 -23.83 11.30 -22.69
CA LEU A 703 -23.46 12.50 -21.93
C LEU A 703 -24.59 13.53 -21.89
N HIS A 704 -25.33 13.74 -22.99
CA HIS A 704 -26.50 14.62 -23.00
C HIS A 704 -27.58 14.19 -22.01
N GLU A 705 -27.98 12.91 -22.00
CA GLU A 705 -29.06 12.42 -21.14
C GLU A 705 -28.76 12.61 -19.64
N HIS A 706 -27.48 12.66 -19.29
CA HIS A 706 -27.01 12.88 -17.93
C HIS A 706 -26.56 14.32 -17.64
N TYR A 707 -26.46 15.17 -18.66
CA TYR A 707 -25.88 16.51 -18.52
C TYR A 707 -26.70 17.47 -17.64
N PRO A 708 -28.02 17.61 -17.88
CA PRO A 708 -28.83 18.62 -17.22
C PRO A 708 -28.91 18.44 -15.70
N SER A 709 -29.15 19.54 -14.99
CA SER A 709 -29.54 19.47 -13.58
C SER A 709 -31.01 19.09 -13.45
N ARG A 710 -31.43 18.62 -12.26
CA ARG A 710 -32.85 18.39 -11.97
C ARG A 710 -33.71 19.67 -12.05
N ALA A 711 -33.10 20.85 -11.95
CA ALA A 711 -33.79 22.13 -12.06
C ALA A 711 -34.11 22.53 -13.51
N SER A 712 -33.55 21.83 -14.50
CA SER A 712 -33.80 22.12 -15.91
C SER A 712 -35.28 21.91 -16.27
N THR A 713 -35.87 22.90 -16.95
CA THR A 713 -37.24 22.83 -17.48
C THR A 713 -37.31 22.41 -18.94
N ASP A 714 -36.16 22.25 -19.61
CA ASP A 714 -36.10 21.88 -21.03
C ASP A 714 -36.29 20.36 -21.22
N HIS A 715 -36.09 19.58 -20.16
CA HIS A 715 -36.14 18.13 -20.17
C HIS A 715 -37.14 17.61 -19.13
N GLN A 716 -37.78 16.49 -19.42
CA GLN A 716 -38.65 15.79 -18.49
C GLN A 716 -37.91 14.61 -17.85
N GLN A 717 -38.26 14.28 -16.61
CA GLN A 717 -37.59 13.24 -15.80
C GLN A 717 -38.57 12.13 -15.37
N ALA A 718 -39.78 12.12 -15.91
CA ALA A 718 -40.89 11.30 -15.43
C ALA A 718 -41.07 10.00 -16.22
N ASP A 719 -40.84 10.03 -17.52
CA ASP A 719 -41.00 8.87 -18.42
C ASP A 719 -39.70 8.65 -19.22
N PRO A 720 -38.87 7.66 -18.86
CA PRO A 720 -37.65 7.33 -19.59
C PRO A 720 -37.86 7.02 -21.08
N ASN A 721 -39.09 6.70 -21.50
CA ASN A 721 -39.43 6.45 -22.91
C ASN A 721 -40.14 7.64 -23.58
N GLY A 722 -40.37 8.71 -22.83
CA GLY A 722 -41.03 9.93 -23.29
C GLY A 722 -40.04 10.88 -23.98
N LYS A 723 -40.55 11.74 -24.85
CA LYS A 723 -39.76 12.79 -25.52
C LYS A 723 -39.13 13.75 -24.52
N GLY A 724 -37.93 14.22 -24.82
CA GLY A 724 -37.12 15.14 -24.03
C GLY A 724 -36.71 14.56 -22.69
N TYR A 725 -36.57 13.23 -22.58
CA TYR A 725 -36.12 12.60 -21.35
C TYR A 725 -34.65 12.92 -21.09
N ALA A 726 -34.34 13.26 -19.85
CA ALA A 726 -32.98 13.25 -19.33
C ALA A 726 -33.03 12.65 -17.91
N PHE A 727 -32.03 11.85 -17.56
CA PHE A 727 -31.83 11.37 -16.19
C PHE A 727 -31.56 12.54 -15.23
N ALA A 728 -31.07 13.65 -15.78
CA ALA A 728 -30.72 14.86 -15.06
C ALA A 728 -29.73 14.58 -13.92
N SER A 729 -28.65 13.88 -14.26
CA SER A 729 -27.60 13.44 -13.32
C SER A 729 -26.71 14.56 -12.80
N ASP A 730 -26.97 15.80 -13.23
CA ASP A 730 -26.28 17.02 -12.80
C ASP A 730 -24.79 17.09 -13.21
N ILE A 731 -24.39 16.54 -14.37
CA ILE A 731 -23.01 16.75 -14.87
C ILE A 731 -22.74 18.25 -15.09
N VAL A 732 -23.76 19.08 -15.37
CA VAL A 732 -23.61 20.53 -15.52
C VAL A 732 -22.97 21.21 -14.30
N SER A 733 -23.11 20.65 -13.09
CA SER A 733 -22.46 21.14 -11.88
C SER A 733 -20.93 20.96 -11.89
N TYR A 734 -20.42 20.04 -12.73
CA TYR A 734 -18.99 19.82 -12.93
C TYR A 734 -18.35 20.84 -13.89
N GLU A 735 -19.12 21.63 -14.64
CA GLU A 735 -18.54 22.57 -15.62
C GLU A 735 -17.50 23.53 -15.03
N PRO A 736 -17.70 24.15 -13.84
CA PRO A 736 -16.67 24.99 -13.23
C PRO A 736 -15.34 24.24 -12.94
N LEU A 737 -15.42 22.98 -12.53
CA LEU A 737 -14.26 22.11 -12.31
C LEU A 737 -13.59 21.74 -13.64
N LEU A 738 -14.40 21.35 -14.64
CA LEU A 738 -13.91 20.98 -15.98
C LEU A 738 -13.25 22.16 -16.68
N ILE A 739 -13.80 23.37 -16.57
CA ILE A 739 -13.21 24.60 -17.13
C ILE A 739 -11.80 24.80 -16.56
N ASP A 740 -11.64 24.81 -15.23
CA ASP A 740 -10.32 25.03 -14.61
C ASP A 740 -9.34 23.89 -14.94
N LEU A 741 -9.81 22.64 -14.98
CA LEU A 741 -9.01 21.48 -15.40
C LEU A 741 -8.49 21.65 -16.84
N LEU A 742 -9.36 22.05 -17.77
CA LEU A 742 -9.04 22.20 -19.18
C LEU A 742 -8.16 23.44 -19.44
N GLU A 743 -8.38 24.55 -18.73
CA GLU A 743 -7.57 25.78 -18.82
C GLU A 743 -6.15 25.60 -18.27
N ARG A 744 -5.98 24.80 -17.21
CA ARG A 744 -4.66 24.50 -16.65
C ARG A 744 -3.77 23.68 -17.58
N ARG A 745 -4.39 22.87 -18.45
CA ARG A 745 -3.73 21.93 -19.39
C ARG A 745 -2.78 20.90 -18.77
N ASP A 746 -2.64 20.83 -17.44
CA ASP A 746 -1.71 19.93 -16.76
C ASP A 746 -1.89 18.46 -17.18
N LEU A 747 -3.12 17.94 -17.13
CA LEU A 747 -3.44 16.55 -17.47
C LEU A 747 -3.37 16.29 -18.98
N LEU A 748 -3.98 17.15 -19.80
CA LEU A 748 -3.97 16.99 -21.26
C LEU A 748 -2.55 17.07 -21.80
N ASP A 749 -1.73 18.02 -21.33
CA ASP A 749 -0.33 18.10 -21.70
C ASP A 749 0.39 16.82 -21.24
N ALA A 750 0.22 16.36 -19.99
CA ALA A 750 0.86 15.12 -19.53
C ALA A 750 0.53 13.91 -20.44
N LEU A 751 -0.72 13.79 -20.89
CA LEU A 751 -1.16 12.76 -21.83
C LEU A 751 -0.53 12.94 -23.22
N VAL A 752 -0.58 14.14 -23.81
CA VAL A 752 -0.02 14.44 -25.13
C VAL A 752 1.50 14.23 -25.16
N TYR A 753 2.21 14.61 -24.10
CA TYR A 753 3.66 14.40 -23.99
C TYR A 753 4.03 12.94 -23.66
N GLY A 754 3.16 12.21 -22.95
CA GLY A 754 3.39 10.81 -22.59
C GLY A 754 3.00 9.81 -23.69
N ALA A 755 2.02 10.15 -24.53
CA ALA A 755 1.48 9.27 -25.57
C ALA A 755 2.55 8.76 -26.55
N PRO A 756 3.47 9.58 -27.09
CA PRO A 756 4.52 9.09 -27.99
C PRO A 756 5.47 8.08 -27.32
N VAL A 757 5.69 8.21 -26.01
CA VAL A 757 6.51 7.26 -25.24
C VAL A 757 5.78 5.94 -25.13
N VAL A 758 4.54 5.96 -24.62
CA VAL A 758 3.73 4.75 -24.50
C VAL A 758 3.60 4.08 -25.87
N ASN A 759 3.17 4.80 -26.91
CA ASN A 759 2.92 4.25 -28.24
C ASN A 759 4.19 3.73 -28.94
N GLY A 760 5.38 4.23 -28.56
CA GLY A 760 6.67 3.75 -29.05
C GLY A 760 7.18 2.47 -28.37
N MET A 761 6.57 2.06 -27.26
CA MET A 761 7.01 0.89 -26.49
C MET A 761 6.59 -0.43 -27.12
N THR A 762 7.41 -1.46 -26.90
CA THR A 762 7.11 -2.85 -27.26
C THR A 762 7.29 -3.73 -26.03
N VAL A 763 6.28 -4.50 -25.70
CA VAL A 763 6.20 -5.35 -24.51
C VAL A 763 6.04 -6.80 -24.95
N ASN A 764 6.99 -7.67 -24.57
CA ASN A 764 7.01 -9.08 -24.98
C ASN A 764 6.80 -9.31 -26.50
N GLY A 765 7.29 -8.38 -27.33
CA GLY A 765 7.16 -8.43 -28.79
C GLY A 765 5.85 -7.86 -29.36
N ARG A 766 4.98 -7.29 -28.51
CA ARG A 766 3.71 -6.66 -28.88
C ARG A 766 3.78 -5.13 -28.71
N PRO A 767 3.13 -4.32 -29.56
CA PRO A 767 2.92 -2.90 -29.30
C PRO A 767 2.19 -2.69 -27.96
N SER A 768 2.64 -1.72 -27.17
CA SER A 768 2.00 -1.37 -25.88
C SER A 768 0.53 -0.95 -26.01
N VAL A 769 0.15 -0.32 -27.13
CA VAL A 769 -1.23 0.07 -27.41
C VAL A 769 -2.17 -1.13 -27.48
N ASP A 770 -1.70 -2.24 -28.06
CA ASP A 770 -2.47 -3.50 -28.11
C ASP A 770 -2.64 -4.08 -26.69
N VAL A 771 -1.59 -3.99 -25.87
CA VAL A 771 -1.61 -4.43 -24.47
C VAL A 771 -2.62 -3.61 -23.65
N LEU A 772 -2.63 -2.28 -23.82
CA LEU A 772 -3.59 -1.39 -23.16
C LEU A 772 -5.02 -1.63 -23.64
N ALA A 773 -5.23 -1.84 -24.94
CA ALA A 773 -6.54 -2.15 -25.51
C ALA A 773 -7.09 -3.49 -24.99
N ASP A 774 -6.24 -4.51 -24.88
CA ASP A 774 -6.62 -5.81 -24.31
C ASP A 774 -6.96 -5.70 -22.82
N ALA A 775 -6.17 -4.96 -22.04
CA ALA A 775 -6.44 -4.71 -20.62
C ALA A 775 -7.76 -3.95 -20.42
N ALA A 776 -8.01 -2.91 -21.23
CA ALA A 776 -9.27 -2.17 -21.22
C ALA A 776 -10.46 -3.09 -21.58
N ARG A 777 -10.29 -3.95 -22.58
CA ARG A 777 -11.30 -4.94 -22.96
C ARG A 777 -11.58 -5.93 -21.83
N PHE A 778 -10.53 -6.43 -21.17
CA PHE A 778 -10.69 -7.31 -20.01
C PHE A 778 -11.50 -6.64 -18.90
N LEU A 779 -11.24 -5.36 -18.63
CA LEU A 779 -11.88 -4.59 -17.57
C LEU A 779 -13.39 -4.36 -17.81
N VAL A 780 -13.79 -3.96 -19.01
CA VAL A 780 -15.17 -3.47 -19.25
C VAL A 780 -16.09 -4.49 -19.91
N VAL A 781 -15.57 -5.48 -20.64
CA VAL A 781 -16.41 -6.44 -21.37
C VAL A 781 -17.00 -7.48 -20.40
N PRO A 782 -18.32 -7.74 -20.42
CA PRO A 782 -18.96 -8.76 -19.60
C PRO A 782 -18.38 -10.17 -19.83
N ARG A 783 -18.30 -10.97 -18.75
CA ARG A 783 -17.70 -12.31 -18.75
C ARG A 783 -18.65 -13.31 -18.11
N ALA A 784 -19.04 -14.32 -18.87
CA ALA A 784 -19.88 -15.42 -18.38
C ALA A 784 -19.20 -16.17 -17.21
N GLY A 785 -19.94 -16.35 -16.12
CA GLY A 785 -19.49 -17.08 -14.94
C GLY A 785 -18.61 -16.29 -13.97
N LEU A 786 -18.32 -15.01 -14.25
CA LEU A 786 -17.66 -14.14 -13.28
C LEU A 786 -18.60 -13.90 -12.09
N THR A 787 -18.10 -14.11 -10.88
CA THR A 787 -18.83 -13.84 -9.64
C THR A 787 -18.19 -12.72 -8.85
N ASP A 788 -18.99 -12.01 -8.06
CA ASP A 788 -18.46 -11.24 -6.93
C ASP A 788 -17.97 -12.15 -5.79
N ARG A 789 -17.45 -11.56 -4.71
CA ARG A 789 -16.97 -12.30 -3.53
C ARG A 789 -18.08 -13.15 -2.87
N TYR A 790 -19.34 -12.81 -3.09
CA TYR A 790 -20.52 -13.46 -2.52
C TYR A 790 -21.07 -14.59 -3.40
N GLY A 791 -20.45 -14.83 -4.56
CA GLY A 791 -20.88 -15.83 -5.53
C GLY A 791 -22.03 -15.37 -6.43
N GLN A 792 -22.36 -14.09 -6.46
CA GLN A 792 -23.39 -13.53 -7.35
C GLN A 792 -22.82 -13.30 -8.74
N THR A 793 -23.56 -13.69 -9.78
CA THR A 793 -23.18 -13.51 -11.20
C THR A 793 -23.86 -12.33 -11.87
N ALA A 794 -24.62 -11.55 -11.11
CA ALA A 794 -25.47 -10.46 -11.59
C ALA A 794 -25.52 -9.35 -10.55
N THR A 795 -25.75 -8.13 -11.02
CA THR A 795 -25.93 -6.92 -10.19
C THR A 795 -27.04 -6.06 -10.78
N GLU A 796 -27.26 -4.88 -10.22
CA GLU A 796 -28.21 -3.87 -10.73
C GLU A 796 -27.47 -2.55 -10.96
N THR A 797 -27.85 -1.82 -12.00
CA THR A 797 -27.40 -0.44 -12.24
C THR A 797 -27.87 0.48 -11.12
N GLU A 798 -27.34 1.71 -11.05
CA GLU A 798 -27.77 2.69 -10.04
C GLU A 798 -29.27 3.04 -10.10
N ASP A 799 -29.90 2.90 -11.28
CA ASP A 799 -31.33 3.09 -11.51
C ASP A 799 -32.17 1.80 -11.41
N GLY A 800 -31.56 0.68 -11.03
CA GLY A 800 -32.25 -0.60 -10.75
C GLY A 800 -32.51 -1.48 -11.99
N ARG A 801 -31.85 -1.22 -13.12
CA ARG A 801 -31.89 -2.12 -14.28
C ARG A 801 -31.01 -3.35 -14.01
N PRO A 802 -31.46 -4.56 -14.37
CA PRO A 802 -30.69 -5.77 -14.10
C PRO A 802 -29.47 -5.88 -15.04
N VAL A 803 -28.33 -6.24 -14.46
CA VAL A 803 -27.08 -6.58 -15.16
C VAL A 803 -26.85 -8.08 -15.03
N ALA A 804 -27.11 -8.83 -16.10
CA ALA A 804 -27.13 -10.29 -16.07
C ALA A 804 -25.73 -10.96 -16.12
N GLU A 805 -24.72 -10.24 -16.62
CA GLU A 805 -23.33 -10.72 -16.71
C GLU A 805 -22.38 -9.63 -16.21
N LEU A 806 -21.50 -9.98 -15.28
CA LEU A 806 -20.55 -9.05 -14.69
C LEU A 806 -19.32 -8.86 -15.57
N SER A 807 -18.77 -7.65 -15.57
CA SER A 807 -17.39 -7.37 -15.98
C SER A 807 -16.55 -7.04 -14.73
N PRO A 808 -15.21 -7.13 -14.80
CA PRO A 808 -14.36 -6.68 -13.70
C PRO A 808 -14.60 -5.23 -13.26
N TRP A 809 -15.06 -4.36 -14.17
CA TRP A 809 -15.50 -3.01 -13.84
C TRP A 809 -16.66 -3.02 -12.84
N TYR A 810 -17.71 -3.85 -13.04
CA TYR A 810 -18.83 -3.94 -12.09
C TYR A 810 -18.36 -4.38 -10.70
N LEU A 811 -17.41 -5.34 -10.62
CA LEU A 811 -16.84 -5.77 -9.35
C LEU A 811 -16.16 -4.61 -8.60
N LEU A 812 -15.37 -3.81 -9.32
CA LEU A 812 -14.69 -2.65 -8.74
C LEU A 812 -15.66 -1.53 -8.40
N ALA A 813 -16.66 -1.27 -9.24
CA ALA A 813 -17.68 -0.25 -9.04
C ALA A 813 -18.51 -0.55 -7.79
N ASP A 814 -19.02 -1.79 -7.67
CA ASP A 814 -19.82 -2.24 -6.53
C ASP A 814 -18.99 -2.25 -5.23
N ALA A 815 -17.73 -2.69 -5.30
CA ALA A 815 -16.80 -2.64 -4.16
C ALA A 815 -16.56 -1.18 -3.70
N HIS A 816 -16.35 -0.26 -4.64
CA HIS A 816 -16.15 1.17 -4.32
C HIS A 816 -17.42 1.85 -3.84
N LYS A 817 -18.60 1.45 -4.32
CA LYS A 817 -19.91 1.87 -3.83
C LYS A 817 -20.08 1.47 -2.36
N ARG A 818 -19.84 0.20 -2.03
CA ARG A 818 -19.88 -0.31 -0.64
C ARG A 818 -18.85 0.39 0.25
N LYS A 819 -17.64 0.64 -0.26
CA LYS A 819 -16.59 1.42 0.44
C LYS A 819 -17.07 2.83 0.79
N ARG A 820 -17.64 3.55 -0.19
CA ARG A 820 -18.16 4.92 0.04
C ARG A 820 -19.31 4.92 1.03
N ALA A 821 -20.24 3.96 0.95
CA ALA A 821 -21.34 3.82 1.90
C ALA A 821 -20.84 3.58 3.34
N ALA A 822 -19.90 2.65 3.53
CA ALA A 822 -19.32 2.37 4.85
C ALA A 822 -18.59 3.58 5.44
N LEU A 823 -17.87 4.35 4.62
CA LEU A 823 -17.19 5.58 5.08
C LEU A 823 -18.18 6.71 5.37
N ALA A 824 -19.29 6.83 4.64
CA ALA A 824 -20.30 7.85 4.91
C ALA A 824 -20.93 7.71 6.30
N GLU A 825 -21.02 6.48 6.81
CA GLU A 825 -21.57 6.17 8.15
C GLU A 825 -20.51 6.24 9.27
N ALA A 826 -19.22 6.25 8.94
CA ALA A 826 -18.13 6.06 9.91
C ALA A 826 -17.63 7.35 10.62
N GLY A 827 -18.26 8.51 10.37
CA GLY A 827 -17.98 9.75 11.09
C GLY A 827 -16.49 10.17 11.09
N SER A 828 -15.90 10.36 12.27
CA SER A 828 -14.48 10.78 12.38
C SER A 828 -13.49 9.76 11.85
N ALA A 829 -13.80 8.46 11.87
CA ALA A 829 -12.93 7.43 11.29
C ALA A 829 -12.80 7.59 9.77
N ALA A 830 -13.87 8.05 9.10
CA ALA A 830 -13.81 8.34 7.66
C ALA A 830 -13.02 9.61 7.32
N ALA A 831 -13.00 10.59 8.22
CA ALA A 831 -12.12 11.75 8.07
C ALA A 831 -10.65 11.33 8.22
N ALA A 832 -10.33 10.57 9.28
CA ALA A 832 -9.01 10.02 9.52
C ALA A 832 -8.51 9.16 8.34
N TRP A 833 -9.37 8.28 7.80
CA TRP A 833 -9.04 7.50 6.60
C TRP A 833 -8.70 8.38 5.39
N ARG A 834 -9.54 9.37 5.07
CA ARG A 834 -9.35 10.22 3.88
C ARG A 834 -8.10 11.09 4.02
N GLU A 835 -7.89 11.69 5.18
CA GLU A 835 -6.70 12.50 5.47
C GLU A 835 -5.44 11.63 5.38
N ALA A 836 -5.45 10.46 6.03
CA ALA A 836 -4.28 9.61 6.05
C ALA A 836 -3.94 8.99 4.68
N ILE A 837 -4.94 8.66 3.85
CA ILE A 837 -4.71 8.25 2.45
C ILE A 837 -4.20 9.42 1.61
N SER A 838 -4.71 10.64 1.82
CA SER A 838 -4.20 11.83 1.12
C SER A 838 -2.74 12.10 1.45
N GLU A 839 -2.36 11.99 2.72
CA GLU A 839 -0.97 12.13 3.19
C GLU A 839 -0.08 11.01 2.64
N LEU A 840 -0.57 9.76 2.62
CA LEU A 840 0.15 8.63 2.01
C LEU A 840 0.44 8.88 0.52
N VAL A 841 -0.54 9.38 -0.24
CA VAL A 841 -0.36 9.78 -1.64
C VAL A 841 0.65 10.93 -1.75
N ASP A 842 0.65 11.87 -0.81
CA ASP A 842 1.59 12.99 -0.78
C ASP A 842 3.05 12.56 -0.55
N VAL A 843 3.25 11.63 0.38
CA VAL A 843 4.57 11.11 0.72
C VAL A 843 5.11 10.23 -0.41
N LEU A 844 4.26 9.39 -0.99
CA LEU A 844 4.72 8.33 -1.91
C LEU A 844 4.70 8.73 -3.38
N LEU A 845 3.65 9.41 -3.87
CA LEU A 845 3.34 9.47 -5.31
C LEU A 845 3.61 10.82 -5.98
N ARG A 846 3.89 11.89 -5.22
CA ARG A 846 4.06 13.24 -5.76
C ARG A 846 5.26 13.36 -6.70
N GLY A 847 5.11 14.20 -7.73
CA GLY A 847 6.17 14.52 -8.69
C GLY A 847 6.42 16.02 -8.81
N ASP A 848 7.64 16.39 -9.18
CA ASP A 848 8.01 17.78 -9.48
C ASP A 848 8.89 17.89 -10.73
N ALA A 849 8.78 19.03 -11.42
CA ALA A 849 9.69 19.41 -12.49
C ALA A 849 11.00 19.96 -11.89
N VAL A 850 12.09 19.19 -12.00
CA VAL A 850 13.43 19.59 -11.56
C VAL A 850 14.16 20.33 -12.67
N VAL A 851 14.59 21.56 -12.40
CA VAL A 851 15.26 22.43 -13.37
C VAL A 851 16.51 21.74 -13.93
N GLY A 852 16.56 21.57 -15.25
CA GLY A 852 17.69 20.95 -15.97
C GLY A 852 17.72 19.41 -15.95
N VAL A 853 16.81 18.75 -15.24
CA VAL A 853 16.71 17.28 -15.17
C VAL A 853 15.39 16.77 -15.76
N GLY A 854 14.30 17.53 -15.65
CA GLY A 854 12.95 17.12 -16.03
C GLY A 854 12.11 16.67 -14.84
N TRP A 855 10.98 16.04 -15.11
CA TRP A 855 10.08 15.53 -14.08
C TRP A 855 10.71 14.35 -13.31
N ARG A 856 10.53 14.34 -11.99
CA ARG A 856 10.98 13.29 -11.07
C ARG A 856 9.95 13.06 -9.97
N PHE A 857 9.92 11.87 -9.40
CA PHE A 857 9.18 11.63 -8.16
C PHE A 857 9.89 12.33 -7.00
N ARG A 858 9.11 12.91 -6.08
CA ARG A 858 9.65 13.48 -4.83
C ARG A 858 10.28 12.40 -3.96
N ASN A 859 9.62 11.24 -3.89
CA ASN A 859 10.19 10.05 -3.27
C ASN A 859 11.03 9.30 -4.32
N PRO A 860 12.38 9.31 -4.20
CA PRO A 860 13.24 8.65 -5.17
C PRO A 860 13.11 7.11 -5.15
N ARG A 861 12.58 6.53 -4.07
CA ARG A 861 12.42 5.08 -3.91
C ARG A 861 11.17 4.53 -4.57
N LEU A 862 10.17 5.36 -4.87
CA LEU A 862 8.89 4.90 -5.43
C LEU A 862 9.09 3.96 -6.63
N ARG A 863 9.98 4.34 -7.55
CA ARG A 863 10.30 3.52 -8.73
C ARG A 863 10.83 2.14 -8.36
N GLY A 864 11.78 2.08 -7.44
CA GLY A 864 12.36 0.83 -6.99
C GLY A 864 11.33 -0.04 -6.26
N VAL A 865 10.50 0.57 -5.42
CA VAL A 865 9.44 -0.11 -4.66
C VAL A 865 8.40 -0.69 -5.63
N THR A 866 7.92 0.10 -6.59
CA THR A 866 6.93 -0.36 -7.57
C THR A 866 7.48 -1.47 -8.46
N VAL A 867 8.72 -1.36 -8.94
CA VAL A 867 9.35 -2.44 -9.74
C VAL A 867 9.51 -3.72 -8.92
N ALA A 868 9.97 -3.62 -7.66
CA ALA A 868 10.10 -4.80 -6.79
C ALA A 868 8.75 -5.47 -6.49
N LEU A 869 7.68 -4.68 -6.30
CA LEU A 869 6.32 -5.20 -6.12
C LEU A 869 5.80 -5.89 -7.39
N ILE A 870 6.04 -5.32 -8.57
CA ILE A 870 5.68 -5.95 -9.85
C ILE A 870 6.42 -7.28 -10.02
N ASP A 871 7.75 -7.29 -9.83
CA ASP A 871 8.56 -8.51 -9.95
C ASP A 871 8.09 -9.59 -8.97
N TYR A 872 7.72 -9.21 -7.74
CA TYR A 872 7.15 -10.12 -6.75
C TYR A 872 5.80 -10.70 -7.20
N VAL A 873 4.84 -9.84 -7.58
CA VAL A 873 3.52 -10.29 -8.07
C VAL A 873 3.67 -11.21 -9.27
N GLU A 874 4.54 -10.86 -10.22
CA GLU A 874 4.81 -11.66 -11.42
C GLU A 874 5.40 -13.03 -11.08
N ALA A 875 6.33 -13.10 -10.13
CA ALA A 875 6.90 -14.36 -9.64
C ALA A 875 5.82 -15.25 -8.98
N ARG A 876 4.92 -14.65 -8.19
CA ARG A 876 3.79 -15.35 -7.57
C ARG A 876 2.81 -15.89 -8.60
N LEU A 877 2.44 -15.08 -9.60
CA LEU A 877 1.55 -15.51 -10.69
C LEU A 877 2.16 -16.68 -11.46
N ARG A 878 3.47 -16.66 -11.74
CA ARG A 878 4.14 -17.77 -12.43
C ARG A 878 4.16 -19.05 -11.62
N ALA A 879 4.36 -18.95 -10.31
CA ALA A 879 4.34 -20.12 -9.42
C ALA A 879 2.98 -20.82 -9.46
N HIS A 880 1.89 -20.04 -9.36
CA HIS A 880 0.53 -20.58 -9.42
C HIS A 880 0.07 -21.00 -10.82
N ASP A 881 0.56 -20.34 -11.88
CA ASP A 881 0.35 -20.81 -13.25
C ASP A 881 1.02 -22.17 -13.48
N ALA A 882 2.23 -22.38 -12.93
CA ALA A 882 2.93 -23.66 -13.01
C ALA A 882 2.21 -24.77 -12.20
N ALA A 883 1.57 -24.41 -11.09
CA ALA A 883 0.74 -25.31 -10.28
C ALA A 883 -0.66 -25.54 -10.90
N GLY A 884 -1.12 -24.65 -11.77
CA GLY A 884 -2.43 -24.70 -12.40
C GLY A 884 -3.58 -24.25 -11.49
N ASP A 885 -3.29 -23.46 -10.46
CA ASP A 885 -4.23 -23.05 -9.41
C ASP A 885 -4.39 -21.52 -9.26
N ARG A 886 -3.85 -20.72 -10.19
CA ARG A 886 -3.86 -19.24 -10.13
C ARG A 886 -5.21 -18.62 -9.77
N ASP A 887 -6.27 -19.01 -10.46
CA ASP A 887 -7.58 -18.39 -10.25
C ASP A 887 -8.18 -18.78 -8.88
N ASP A 888 -7.96 -20.03 -8.45
CA ASP A 888 -8.39 -20.49 -7.12
C ASP A 888 -7.60 -19.79 -6.00
N TRP A 889 -6.30 -19.59 -6.21
CA TRP A 889 -5.44 -18.82 -5.30
C TRP A 889 -5.89 -17.36 -5.19
N LEU A 890 -6.06 -16.67 -6.32
CA LEU A 890 -6.43 -15.24 -6.36
C LEU A 890 -7.83 -14.96 -5.83
N LEU A 891 -8.80 -15.82 -6.15
CA LEU A 891 -10.22 -15.54 -5.90
C LEU A 891 -10.77 -16.24 -4.66
N ARG A 892 -10.04 -17.19 -4.06
CA ARG A 892 -10.47 -17.90 -2.83
C ARG A 892 -9.43 -17.85 -1.73
N ASP A 893 -8.24 -18.38 -1.98
CA ASP A 893 -7.26 -18.58 -0.90
C ASP A 893 -6.70 -17.26 -0.38
N LEU A 894 -6.35 -16.33 -1.28
CA LEU A 894 -5.85 -15.02 -0.90
C LEU A 894 -6.90 -14.19 -0.14
N PRO A 895 -8.15 -14.02 -0.63
CA PRO A 895 -9.21 -13.37 0.16
C PRO A 895 -9.46 -14.04 1.51
N GLN A 896 -9.47 -15.38 1.58
CA GLN A 896 -9.68 -16.09 2.86
C GLN A 896 -8.52 -15.86 3.84
N ARG A 897 -7.27 -15.82 3.38
CA ARG A 897 -6.11 -15.53 4.24
C ARG A 897 -6.16 -14.11 4.78
N VAL A 898 -6.59 -13.14 3.97
CA VAL A 898 -6.79 -11.76 4.42
C VAL A 898 -7.95 -11.69 5.41
N ASP A 899 -9.07 -12.38 5.14
CA ASP A 899 -10.21 -12.49 6.04
C ASP A 899 -9.81 -13.04 7.43
N ASP A 900 -9.09 -14.17 7.46
CA ASP A 900 -8.59 -14.81 8.69
C ASP A 900 -7.66 -13.88 9.51
N LEU A 901 -6.91 -13.02 8.81
CA LEU A 901 -6.02 -12.04 9.42
C LEU A 901 -6.80 -10.86 10.02
N VAL A 902 -7.68 -10.24 9.24
CA VAL A 902 -8.40 -9.01 9.65
C VAL A 902 -9.53 -9.28 10.65
N THR A 903 -10.06 -10.51 10.69
CA THR A 903 -11.06 -10.92 11.70
C THR A 903 -10.44 -11.56 12.93
N GLY A 904 -9.11 -11.76 12.94
CA GLY A 904 -8.38 -12.39 14.03
C GLY A 904 -8.46 -11.62 15.37
N PRO A 905 -8.44 -12.32 16.52
CA PRO A 905 -8.61 -11.69 17.83
C PRO A 905 -7.51 -10.66 18.15
N LEU A 906 -6.26 -10.91 17.74
CA LEU A 906 -5.16 -10.00 18.00
C LEU A 906 -5.29 -8.68 17.23
N LEU A 907 -5.66 -8.74 15.95
CA LEU A 907 -5.83 -7.54 15.14
C LEU A 907 -7.03 -6.72 15.63
N ALA A 908 -8.14 -7.39 15.96
CA ALA A 908 -9.32 -6.73 16.49
C ALA A 908 -9.05 -6.02 17.84
N ALA A 909 -8.39 -6.69 18.78
CA ALA A 909 -8.04 -6.10 20.07
C ALA A 909 -6.96 -5.01 19.94
N GLY A 910 -5.98 -5.19 19.05
CA GLY A 910 -4.96 -4.18 18.76
C GLY A 910 -5.54 -2.90 18.15
N ALA A 911 -6.53 -3.02 17.26
CA ALA A 911 -7.25 -1.87 16.72
C ALA A 911 -8.01 -1.11 17.82
N ASP A 912 -8.64 -1.82 18.76
CA ASP A 912 -9.29 -1.19 19.92
C ASP A 912 -8.27 -0.49 20.84
N LEU A 913 -7.09 -1.09 21.04
CA LEU A 913 -6.02 -0.49 21.82
C LEU A 913 -5.50 0.80 21.18
N ILE A 914 -5.25 0.81 19.88
CA ILE A 914 -4.84 2.02 19.15
C ILE A 914 -5.92 3.10 19.27
N ALA A 915 -7.19 2.74 19.07
CA ALA A 915 -8.30 3.67 19.22
C ALA A 915 -8.44 4.23 20.65
N ALA A 916 -8.10 3.42 21.68
CA ALA A 916 -8.12 3.86 23.07
C ALA A 916 -6.92 4.74 23.44
N LEU A 917 -5.72 4.44 22.91
CA LEU A 917 -4.53 5.28 23.08
C LEU A 917 -4.67 6.63 22.39
N ASP A 918 -5.37 6.70 21.25
CA ASP A 918 -5.68 7.94 20.55
C ASP A 918 -6.51 8.93 21.39
N ALA A 919 -7.29 8.44 22.36
CA ALA A 919 -7.99 9.30 23.31
C ALA A 919 -7.04 10.01 24.30
N ASP A 920 -5.76 9.63 24.33
CA ASP A 920 -4.68 10.28 25.07
C ASP A 920 -3.62 10.84 24.07
N PRO A 921 -3.72 12.14 23.71
CA PRO A 921 -2.82 12.74 22.72
C PRO A 921 -1.33 12.67 23.11
N ALA A 922 -1.00 12.63 24.40
CA ALA A 922 0.39 12.54 24.84
C ALA A 922 0.94 11.13 24.62
N ALA A 923 0.18 10.10 25.01
CA ALA A 923 0.56 8.71 24.79
C ALA A 923 0.67 8.38 23.29
N ARG A 924 -0.27 8.85 22.46
CA ARG A 924 -0.20 8.73 20.99
C ARG A 924 1.07 9.37 20.44
N ARG A 925 1.28 10.66 20.74
CA ARG A 925 2.40 11.43 20.20
C ARG A 925 3.75 10.81 20.56
N ASP A 926 3.92 10.38 21.81
CA ASP A 926 5.19 9.79 22.25
C ASP A 926 5.43 8.42 21.61
N LEU A 927 4.38 7.62 21.40
CA LEU A 927 4.47 6.35 20.69
C LEU A 927 4.91 6.55 19.24
N GLU A 928 4.28 7.48 18.51
CA GLU A 928 4.64 7.81 17.13
C GLU A 928 6.06 8.37 17.04
N ALA A 929 6.46 9.25 17.98
CA ALA A 929 7.81 9.79 18.04
C ALA A 929 8.88 8.71 18.28
N ALA A 930 8.57 7.70 19.09
CA ALA A 930 9.45 6.56 19.31
C ALA A 930 9.56 5.68 18.05
N LEU A 931 8.46 5.42 17.35
CA LEU A 931 8.46 4.69 16.08
C LEU A 931 9.23 5.44 14.99
N ALA A 932 9.03 6.76 14.87
CA ALA A 932 9.76 7.63 13.96
C ALA A 932 11.27 7.59 14.23
N TYR A 933 11.67 7.61 15.50
CA TYR A 933 13.09 7.52 15.90
C TYR A 933 13.76 6.23 15.40
N LEU A 934 13.06 5.09 15.41
CA LEU A 934 13.60 3.80 14.96
C LEU A 934 13.84 3.73 13.44
N VAL A 935 13.19 4.61 12.67
CA VAL A 935 13.28 4.65 11.20
C VAL A 935 13.95 5.92 10.67
N ASP A 936 14.49 6.77 11.54
CA ASP A 936 15.16 8.02 11.17
C ASP A 936 16.63 7.78 10.77
N GLU A 937 16.85 7.42 9.51
CA GLU A 937 18.20 7.24 8.95
C GLU A 937 19.04 8.53 8.96
N VAL A 938 18.40 9.71 8.86
CA VAL A 938 19.11 11.00 8.76
C VAL A 938 19.52 11.53 10.13
N GLY A 939 18.63 11.39 11.11
CA GLY A 939 18.87 11.83 12.49
C GLY A 939 19.68 10.86 13.32
N ASP A 940 19.50 9.54 13.16
CA ASP A 940 20.21 8.51 13.92
C ASP A 940 20.49 7.24 13.08
N GLU A 941 21.50 7.34 12.21
CA GLU A 941 21.90 6.27 11.27
C GLU A 941 22.14 4.91 11.94
N ASP A 942 22.82 4.88 13.10
CA ASP A 942 23.15 3.65 13.80
C ASP A 942 21.88 2.94 14.32
N VAL A 943 20.92 3.73 14.83
CA VAL A 943 19.62 3.23 15.32
C VAL A 943 18.77 2.72 14.16
N PHE A 944 18.75 3.43 13.03
CA PHE A 944 18.06 2.98 11.83
C PHE A 944 18.56 1.60 11.37
N TRP A 945 19.87 1.43 11.18
CA TRP A 945 20.43 0.17 10.71
C TRP A 945 20.28 -0.97 11.71
N THR A 946 20.37 -0.66 13.02
CA THR A 946 20.11 -1.65 14.08
C THR A 946 18.65 -2.12 14.03
N SER A 947 17.71 -1.19 13.85
CA SER A 947 16.27 -1.49 13.77
C SER A 947 15.92 -2.30 12.53
N VAL A 948 16.42 -1.90 11.34
CA VAL A 948 16.19 -2.63 10.08
C VAL A 948 16.80 -4.03 10.12
N ALA A 949 18.03 -4.18 10.63
CA ALA A 949 18.67 -5.49 10.75
C ALA A 949 17.92 -6.40 11.74
N ALA A 950 17.48 -5.87 12.88
CA ALA A 950 16.69 -6.65 13.83
C ALA A 950 15.32 -7.03 13.27
N ALA A 951 14.64 -6.14 12.54
CA ALA A 951 13.37 -6.45 11.88
C ALA A 951 13.56 -7.56 10.83
N ALA A 952 14.59 -7.46 9.99
CA ALA A 952 14.93 -8.48 9.00
C ALA A 952 15.29 -9.82 9.65
N ASP A 953 15.99 -9.81 10.78
CA ASP A 953 16.34 -11.04 11.51
C ASP A 953 15.12 -11.72 12.13
N ILE A 954 14.24 -10.95 12.78
CA ILE A 954 12.98 -11.45 13.34
C ILE A 954 12.08 -12.02 12.24
N LEU A 955 11.99 -11.36 11.08
CA LEU A 955 11.23 -11.84 9.93
C LEU A 955 11.72 -13.22 9.46
N GLN A 956 13.04 -13.40 9.35
CA GLN A 956 13.62 -14.70 8.98
C GLN A 956 13.42 -15.76 10.07
N LEU A 957 13.58 -15.37 11.34
CA LEU A 957 13.36 -16.27 12.48
C LEU A 957 11.91 -16.74 12.59
N ALA A 958 10.94 -15.93 12.15
CA ALA A 958 9.52 -16.34 12.13
C ALA A 958 9.23 -17.56 11.25
N LEU A 959 10.18 -17.98 10.39
CA LEU A 959 10.10 -19.24 9.63
C LEU A 959 10.55 -20.47 10.44
N ASP A 960 11.30 -20.26 11.53
CA ASP A 960 11.81 -21.33 12.39
C ASP A 960 10.75 -21.81 13.38
N ASP A 961 9.78 -22.55 12.86
CA ASP A 961 8.69 -23.12 13.66
C ASP A 961 9.18 -24.00 14.79
N ARG A 962 10.37 -24.62 14.64
CA ARG A 962 10.93 -25.53 15.63
C ARG A 962 11.25 -24.82 16.94
N ASP A 963 11.69 -23.57 16.86
CA ASP A 963 12.13 -22.80 18.02
C ASP A 963 11.19 -21.66 18.38
N ILE A 964 10.60 -20.99 17.39
CA ILE A 964 9.68 -19.89 17.64
C ILE A 964 8.34 -20.37 18.21
N VAL A 965 7.83 -21.54 17.81
CA VAL A 965 6.54 -22.03 18.34
C VAL A 965 6.63 -22.35 19.85
N PRO A 966 7.64 -23.09 20.35
CA PRO A 966 7.80 -23.27 21.80
C PRO A 966 7.96 -21.95 22.56
N ILE A 967 8.74 -21.00 22.03
CA ILE A 967 8.91 -19.67 22.64
C ILE A 967 7.58 -18.91 22.67
N ALA A 968 6.84 -18.89 21.56
CA ALA A 968 5.53 -18.29 21.47
C ALA A 968 4.59 -18.89 22.52
N ARG A 969 4.51 -20.22 22.63
CA ARG A 969 3.64 -20.88 23.62
C ARG A 969 3.99 -20.50 25.06
N ALA A 970 5.27 -20.49 25.40
CA ALA A 970 5.75 -20.08 26.72
C ALA A 970 5.41 -18.61 27.02
N LEU A 971 5.64 -17.70 26.06
CA LEU A 971 5.24 -16.30 26.18
C LEU A 971 3.72 -16.14 26.28
N GLY A 972 2.94 -16.92 25.53
CA GLY A 972 1.49 -16.94 25.65
C GLY A 972 1.01 -17.36 27.03
N GLU A 973 1.73 -18.25 27.72
CA GLU A 973 1.47 -18.60 29.11
C GLU A 973 1.86 -17.49 30.09
N VAL A 974 2.89 -16.69 29.79
CA VAL A 974 3.25 -15.50 30.59
C VAL A 974 2.21 -14.38 30.44
N LEU A 975 1.71 -14.14 29.24
CA LEU A 975 0.74 -13.08 28.93
C LEU A 975 -0.68 -13.35 29.43
N ARG A 976 -0.92 -14.51 30.07
CA ARG A 976 -2.25 -14.88 30.58
C ARG A 976 -2.76 -13.84 31.57
N PRO A 977 -3.90 -13.18 31.29
CA PRO A 977 -4.47 -12.21 32.22
C PRO A 977 -4.74 -12.82 33.60
N GLU A 978 -5.18 -14.09 33.66
CA GLU A 978 -5.51 -14.79 34.91
C GLU A 978 -4.30 -15.04 35.84
N ARG A 979 -3.08 -15.00 35.30
CA ARG A 979 -1.86 -15.22 36.10
C ARG A 979 -1.32 -13.92 36.71
N HIS A 980 -1.82 -12.77 36.28
CA HIS A 980 -1.40 -11.45 36.77
C HIS A 980 0.12 -11.21 36.73
N LEU A 981 0.82 -11.68 35.69
CA LEU A 981 2.28 -11.56 35.60
C LEU A 981 2.75 -10.25 34.92
N ILE A 982 1.92 -9.67 34.05
CA ILE A 982 2.28 -8.46 33.28
C ILE A 982 1.86 -7.18 34.00
N THR A 983 0.60 -7.09 34.43
CA THR A 983 0.03 -5.87 35.00
C THR A 983 0.82 -5.34 36.21
N PRO A 984 1.28 -6.16 37.18
CA PRO A 984 2.08 -5.66 38.30
C PRO A 984 3.42 -5.05 37.87
N GLN A 985 4.07 -5.57 36.83
CA GLN A 985 5.32 -4.99 36.29
C GLN A 985 5.07 -3.60 35.70
N LEU A 986 3.96 -3.44 34.97
CA LEU A 986 3.60 -2.16 34.35
C LEU A 986 3.19 -1.13 35.41
N VAL A 987 2.45 -1.55 36.45
CA VAL A 987 2.10 -0.69 37.59
C VAL A 987 3.35 -0.25 38.35
N PHE A 988 4.26 -1.18 38.64
CA PHE A 988 5.55 -0.84 39.26
C PHE A 988 6.34 0.14 38.38
N ALA A 989 6.44 -0.11 37.07
CA ALA A 989 7.15 0.78 36.15
C ALA A 989 6.55 2.19 36.10
N ARG A 990 5.21 2.30 36.05
CA ARG A 990 4.49 3.58 36.09
C ARG A 990 4.78 4.34 37.37
N ASP A 991 4.57 3.69 38.52
CA ASP A 991 4.62 4.36 39.83
C ASP A 991 6.06 4.66 40.26
N ALA A 992 7.02 3.80 39.90
CA ALA A 992 8.45 4.05 40.09
C ALA A 992 8.95 5.26 39.29
N ARG A 993 8.41 5.47 38.09
CA ARG A 993 8.76 6.62 37.23
C ARG A 993 8.09 7.92 37.65
N ALA A 994 6.87 7.86 38.17
CA ALA A 994 6.15 9.05 38.63
C ALA A 994 6.94 9.85 39.70
N GLY A 995 7.82 9.19 40.46
CA GLY A 995 8.72 9.80 41.44
C GLY A 995 10.17 10.01 40.99
N ASP A 996 10.52 9.70 39.74
CA ASP A 996 11.90 9.71 39.24
C ASP A 996 12.28 11.05 38.58
N GLU A 997 12.36 12.10 39.40
CA GLU A 997 12.72 13.46 38.95
C GLU A 997 14.10 13.52 38.28
N THR A 998 15.02 12.63 38.67
CA THR A 998 16.39 12.52 38.14
C THR A 998 16.49 11.68 36.87
N ARG A 999 15.39 11.06 36.41
CA ARG A 999 15.37 10.09 35.29
C ARG A 999 16.37 8.94 35.48
N ALA A 1000 16.63 8.56 36.73
CA ALA A 1000 17.61 7.55 37.08
C ALA A 1000 17.23 6.17 36.52
N LEU A 1001 15.95 5.81 36.44
CA LEU A 1001 15.52 4.53 35.85
C LEU A 1001 15.80 4.45 34.35
N ALA A 1002 15.59 5.56 33.62
CA ALA A 1002 15.91 5.63 32.19
C ALA A 1002 17.43 5.59 31.97
N GLY A 1003 18.20 6.34 32.78
CA GLY A 1003 19.66 6.32 32.72
C GLY A 1003 20.25 4.94 33.08
N MET A 1004 19.67 4.22 34.05
CA MET A 1004 20.07 2.85 34.36
C MET A 1004 19.84 1.90 33.18
N LEU A 1005 18.67 2.00 32.52
CA LEU A 1005 18.39 1.22 31.32
C LEU A 1005 19.40 1.54 30.21
N GLU A 1006 19.70 2.82 29.98
CA GLU A 1006 20.71 3.24 28.99
C GLU A 1006 22.08 2.62 29.30
N ASN A 1007 22.54 2.72 30.54
CA ASN A 1007 23.83 2.17 30.97
C ASN A 1007 23.90 0.65 30.87
N LEU A 1008 22.78 -0.08 31.07
CA LEU A 1008 22.73 -1.53 30.88
C LEU A 1008 23.07 -1.95 29.45
N PHE A 1009 22.74 -1.12 28.44
CA PHE A 1009 23.03 -1.40 27.04
C PHE A 1009 24.29 -0.70 26.53
N VAL A 1010 25.09 -0.09 27.40
CA VAL A 1010 26.40 0.47 27.04
C VAL A 1010 27.37 -0.67 26.71
N GLU A 1011 28.07 -0.49 25.60
CA GLU A 1011 29.22 -1.31 25.23
C GLU A 1011 30.43 -0.85 26.06
N HIS A 1012 30.79 -1.62 27.09
CA HIS A 1012 31.90 -1.28 27.99
C HIS A 1012 33.23 -1.88 27.53
N ARG A 1013 33.17 -2.91 26.69
CA ARG A 1013 34.30 -3.50 25.96
C ARG A 1013 33.85 -3.94 24.57
N PRO A 1014 34.75 -4.01 23.57
CA PRO A 1014 34.37 -4.25 22.17
C PRO A 1014 33.48 -5.49 21.99
N GLY A 1015 32.24 -5.28 21.53
CA GLY A 1015 31.27 -6.35 21.27
C GLY A 1015 30.52 -6.89 22.49
N HIS A 1016 30.68 -6.31 23.69
CA HIS A 1016 29.96 -6.74 24.89
C HIS A 1016 29.23 -5.58 25.57
N THR A 1017 27.94 -5.78 25.82
CA THR A 1017 27.12 -4.87 26.62
C THR A 1017 27.21 -5.22 28.10
N ALA A 1018 26.98 -4.23 28.96
CA ALA A 1018 26.95 -4.46 30.40
C ALA A 1018 25.88 -5.50 30.80
N VAL A 1019 24.68 -5.43 30.22
CA VAL A 1019 23.61 -6.40 30.46
C VAL A 1019 23.98 -7.80 29.97
N GLY A 1020 24.68 -7.93 28.84
CA GLY A 1020 25.13 -9.22 28.31
C GLY A 1020 26.06 -9.92 29.29
N ASP A 1021 27.12 -9.24 29.73
CA ASP A 1021 28.09 -9.80 30.67
C ASP A 1021 27.48 -10.06 32.06
N ILE A 1022 26.50 -9.26 32.51
CA ILE A 1022 25.74 -9.54 33.75
C ILE A 1022 24.92 -10.83 33.62
N LEU A 1023 24.19 -11.00 32.51
CA LEU A 1023 23.39 -12.19 32.26
C LEU A 1023 24.25 -13.44 32.07
N ASP A 1024 25.39 -13.32 31.39
CA ASP A 1024 26.37 -14.39 31.24
C ASP A 1024 26.94 -14.78 32.60
N ALA A 1025 27.34 -13.81 33.43
CA ALA A 1025 27.83 -14.11 34.77
C ALA A 1025 26.76 -14.78 35.66
N ILE A 1026 25.51 -14.33 35.60
CA ILE A 1026 24.39 -14.97 36.32
C ILE A 1026 24.20 -16.41 35.83
N THR A 1027 24.23 -16.63 34.52
CA THR A 1027 24.01 -17.96 33.93
C THR A 1027 25.18 -18.88 34.23
N GLU A 1028 26.42 -18.43 34.06
CA GLU A 1028 27.65 -19.18 34.31
C GLU A 1028 27.73 -19.68 35.76
N VAL A 1029 27.46 -18.79 36.72
CA VAL A 1029 27.49 -19.11 38.16
C VAL A 1029 26.36 -20.07 38.55
N ASN A 1030 25.22 -20.02 37.86
CA ASN A 1030 24.04 -20.81 38.19
C ASN A 1030 23.78 -21.98 37.23
N ARG A 1031 24.75 -22.36 36.38
CA ARG A 1031 24.69 -23.56 35.53
C ARG A 1031 24.33 -24.81 36.34
N ALA A 1032 23.87 -25.84 35.63
CA ALA A 1032 23.68 -27.15 36.24
C ALA A 1032 25.02 -27.73 36.76
N ARG A 1033 26.14 -27.40 36.08
CA ARG A 1033 27.52 -27.75 36.48
C ARG A 1033 28.49 -26.56 36.29
N PRO A 1034 28.49 -25.56 37.20
CA PRO A 1034 29.16 -24.26 37.03
C PRO A 1034 30.67 -24.29 36.79
N TRP A 1035 31.38 -25.29 37.31
CA TRP A 1035 32.82 -25.41 37.13
C TRP A 1035 33.23 -26.43 36.07
N GLU A 1036 32.51 -27.54 35.95
CA GLU A 1036 32.83 -28.58 34.98
C GLU A 1036 32.56 -28.15 33.52
N ASP A 1037 31.51 -27.37 33.30
CA ASP A 1037 31.10 -26.88 31.98
C ASP A 1037 31.54 -25.43 31.73
N LEU A 1038 32.53 -24.91 32.47
CA LEU A 1038 32.96 -23.51 32.37
C LEU A 1038 33.37 -23.17 30.93
N GLY A 1039 32.73 -22.14 30.34
CA GLY A 1039 33.00 -21.68 28.97
C GLY A 1039 32.50 -22.61 27.86
N GLU A 1040 31.86 -23.74 28.20
CA GLU A 1040 31.17 -24.60 27.22
C GLU A 1040 29.82 -23.98 26.81
N PRO A 1041 29.26 -24.28 25.63
CA PRO A 1041 27.91 -23.82 25.27
C PRO A 1041 26.85 -24.23 26.30
N TYR A 1042 25.98 -23.28 26.70
CA TYR A 1042 24.86 -23.53 27.62
C TYR A 1042 23.89 -24.58 27.08
N ARG A 1043 23.48 -25.50 27.97
CA ARG A 1043 22.45 -26.51 27.69
C ARG A 1043 21.09 -26.08 28.23
N ALA A 1044 20.01 -26.75 27.83
CA ALA A 1044 18.66 -26.46 28.35
C ALA A 1044 18.59 -26.55 29.89
N ASP A 1045 19.35 -27.46 30.50
CA ASP A 1045 19.43 -27.61 31.96
C ASP A 1045 20.12 -26.42 32.63
N ASP A 1046 21.06 -25.75 31.95
CA ASP A 1046 21.74 -24.55 32.46
C ASP A 1046 20.80 -23.36 32.48
N TYR A 1047 20.03 -23.13 31.40
CA TYR A 1047 19.00 -22.09 31.38
C TYR A 1047 17.94 -22.31 32.46
N ARG A 1048 17.50 -23.56 32.65
CA ARG A 1048 16.56 -23.91 33.73
C ARG A 1048 17.15 -23.61 35.10
N ALA A 1049 18.39 -24.05 35.36
CA ALA A 1049 19.06 -23.83 36.63
C ALA A 1049 19.24 -22.33 36.93
N ALA A 1050 19.63 -21.54 35.93
CA ALA A 1050 19.79 -20.09 36.07
C ALA A 1050 18.45 -19.39 36.38
N LEU A 1051 17.39 -19.65 35.59
CA LEU A 1051 16.07 -19.07 35.81
C LEU A 1051 15.50 -19.42 37.19
N SER A 1052 15.58 -20.70 37.59
CA SER A 1052 15.13 -21.15 38.90
C SER A 1052 15.95 -20.56 40.04
N ALA A 1053 17.27 -20.43 39.89
CA ALA A 1053 18.12 -19.84 40.92
C ALA A 1053 17.79 -18.37 41.17
N VAL A 1054 17.51 -17.60 40.10
CA VAL A 1054 17.07 -16.21 40.23
C VAL A 1054 15.69 -16.14 40.89
N ALA A 1055 14.72 -16.97 40.46
CA ALA A 1055 13.39 -17.03 41.06
C ALA A 1055 13.44 -17.37 42.57
N GLU A 1056 14.23 -18.39 42.95
CA GLU A 1056 14.44 -18.78 44.35
C GLU A 1056 15.05 -17.65 45.17
N PHE A 1057 16.05 -16.95 44.62
CA PHE A 1057 16.66 -15.81 45.32
C PHE A 1057 15.67 -14.66 45.55
N LEU A 1058 14.85 -14.34 44.55
CA LEU A 1058 13.84 -13.29 44.66
C LEU A 1058 12.77 -13.69 45.71
N GLY A 1059 12.34 -14.95 45.71
CA GLY A 1059 11.29 -15.49 46.58
C GLY A 1059 11.69 -15.85 48.01
N GLU A 1060 12.98 -15.91 48.35
CA GLU A 1060 13.41 -16.37 49.68
C GLU A 1060 13.10 -15.32 50.78
N GLU A 1061 12.24 -15.68 51.73
CA GLU A 1061 11.66 -14.76 52.73
C GLU A 1061 12.64 -14.24 53.79
N ARG A 1062 13.71 -14.98 54.11
CA ARG A 1062 14.57 -14.73 55.28
C ARG A 1062 15.86 -14.00 54.94
N ARG A 1063 16.26 -14.05 53.68
CA ARG A 1063 17.60 -13.81 53.19
C ARG A 1063 17.62 -13.41 51.70
N GLY A 1064 16.53 -13.56 50.96
CA GLY A 1064 16.35 -13.11 49.57
C GLY A 1064 15.83 -11.67 49.47
N LEU A 1065 15.29 -11.30 48.30
CA LEU A 1065 14.81 -9.94 48.02
C LEU A 1065 13.62 -9.55 48.93
N HIS A 1066 12.71 -10.48 49.25
CA HIS A 1066 11.62 -10.20 50.20
C HIS A 1066 12.12 -9.74 51.57
N LYS A 1067 13.24 -10.28 52.05
CA LYS A 1067 13.82 -9.82 53.32
C LYS A 1067 14.29 -8.37 53.23
N PHE A 1068 14.89 -7.99 52.09
CA PHE A 1068 15.33 -6.62 51.85
C PHE A 1068 14.13 -5.65 51.81
N ILE A 1069 13.04 -6.04 51.14
CA ILE A 1069 11.77 -5.31 51.12
C ILE A 1069 11.23 -5.14 52.56
N GLU A 1070 11.24 -6.20 53.38
CA GLU A 1070 10.79 -6.14 54.77
C GLU A 1070 11.66 -5.17 55.62
N ILE A 1071 12.99 -5.20 55.42
CA ILE A 1071 13.92 -4.28 56.09
C ILE A 1071 13.58 -2.83 55.72
N ILE A 1072 13.40 -2.53 54.43
CA ILE A 1072 13.03 -1.20 53.95
C ILE A 1072 11.68 -0.77 54.53
N ARG A 1073 10.66 -1.63 54.53
CA ARG A 1073 9.34 -1.33 55.13
C ARG A 1073 9.43 -1.06 56.63
N SER A 1074 10.35 -1.73 57.33
CA SER A 1074 10.59 -1.52 58.76
C SER A 1074 11.19 -0.14 59.11
N ARG A 1075 11.64 0.66 58.12
CA ARG A 1075 12.16 2.03 58.33
C ARG A 1075 11.15 2.98 58.99
N ARG A 1076 9.84 2.70 58.82
CA ARG A 1076 8.74 3.48 59.40
C ARG A 1076 8.45 3.13 60.86
N ARG A 1077 9.07 2.09 61.43
CA ARG A 1077 8.82 1.62 62.81
C ARG A 1077 9.70 2.28 63.85
#